data_AF-A0A7Z7CXS6-F1
#
_entry.id   AF-A0A7Z7CXS6-F1
#
_cell.length_a   1.000
_cell.length_b   1.000
_cell.length_c   1.000
_cell.angle_alpha   90.00
_cell.angle_beta   90.00
_cell.angle_gamma   90.00
#
_symmetry.space_group_name_H-M   'P 1'
#
loop_
_entity.id
_entity.type
_entity.pdbx_description
1 polymer ?
#
loop_
_entity_poly.entity_id
_entity_poly.type
_entity_poly.pdbx_seq_one_letter_code
_entity_poly.pdbx_strand_id
1 'polypeptide(L)'
;MRTPVRTTLAAAVAAVALVLPAQAAVGAPPAVTAGGDRPPAATTGIQLESLDRGLVALSTTGGIHLSWRLLKSEAYGAAATGLTGADFAVYRDGARIALVTDSTTFVDAAGTGRSSYRVAPVLAGREGEPSPAVTPSAQPAIDIPLTVPAGGTTPAGEAYTYSANDVSVGDVDGDGAYEYVVKWDPSNSKDVSQVGYTGPVFIDTYELDGTLLNRIELGVNIRAGAHYTQFLVYDFDGDGKSETILKTAPGTKSVQYRADGTVAREKFITMPREDRRAGFSHDDDYRMSAPDYRDHLIEVFRGWSERAEVVSGQWPATLEEAFGAPVTHDYPLSPESAAELVDYFIDVYAPSRSARNVLRAFEGFIVDGPEYLTVFDGATGAELETVRYEPGRGDDGLLWGDYAMARIEPGNRVDRFLSGVAYLDGTHPSAIFARGYYTRSTVATYDWDGRHLTQRWLVDSGHVPMTNPFNDGPHGRDGTDPEYGTLTTQGFHSLSAADVDGDGRQEIVYGSATLDDDGGLLYSSFDQLPAGSTAPGAQARLGHGDAMHVADIDPARPGLEIFTVHEGAMSAPYGTALRDAATGEVLFGAYSGRDTGRGMIGDVRTDVPGMEVWSSMPAGTEASGLLSATGDVLSPANPGTNMSIRWAGDLTTQIVNGAQAVTPTIDDWTRGTLLTASGTLTNNGTKGNPALVADVLGDWREELLVRTADSTALRMYLSSEPTTHKLYTLMHDPQYRVETARQQTTYNQPAYTSFHLASGMDFSRVPLHAAPLPVAAPGIRSDRTGVTVTWQPPAEPGTEELTGYVVTLTPERGKSAGKGNGHGPKPLVTTAAADARSVTFTSVPAGRWSATVVAVSGAGSSAASDPSATVVVTKSRG
;
A
#
# COMPACT_ATOMS: atom_id res chain seq x y z
N MET A 1 -49.43 55.94 -0.56
CA MET A 1 -50.16 56.95 0.24
C MET A 1 -50.12 56.55 1.70
N ARG A 2 -50.01 57.55 2.61
CA ARG A 2 -50.30 57.57 4.05
C ARG A 2 -50.66 56.25 4.78
N THR A 3 -49.82 55.89 5.77
CA THR A 3 -50.18 55.28 7.06
C THR A 3 -51.26 56.10 7.79
N PRO A 4 -52.09 55.54 8.72
CA PRO A 4 -51.69 55.37 10.15
C PRO A 4 -52.43 54.21 10.93
N VAL A 5 -51.85 53.49 11.91
CA VAL A 5 -51.70 53.74 13.39
C VAL A 5 -52.64 52.90 14.30
N ARG A 6 -52.02 52.11 15.21
CA ARG A 6 -52.26 51.82 16.67
C ARG A 6 -53.71 51.53 17.18
N THR A 7 -54.00 50.90 18.33
CA THR A 7 -53.41 50.76 19.69
C THR A 7 -53.83 49.39 20.31
N THR A 8 -53.46 48.90 21.51
CA THR A 8 -52.93 49.50 22.75
C THR A 8 -52.22 48.45 23.64
N LEU A 9 -51.29 48.88 24.50
CA LEU A 9 -50.68 48.09 25.59
C LEU A 9 -51.61 47.93 26.80
N ALA A 10 -51.36 46.90 27.61
CA ALA A 10 -51.51 46.94 29.08
C ALA A 10 -50.26 46.34 29.72
N ALA A 11 -49.77 46.92 30.82
CA ALA A 11 -48.48 46.58 31.43
C ALA A 11 -48.61 46.30 32.94
N ALA A 12 -47.74 45.44 33.46
CA ALA A 12 -47.43 45.27 34.88
C ALA A 12 -45.92 45.04 35.03
N VAL A 13 -45.30 45.60 36.08
CA VAL A 13 -43.83 45.74 36.23
C VAL A 13 -43.40 45.40 37.67
N ALA A 14 -42.13 44.99 37.82
CA ALA A 14 -41.34 44.72 39.05
C ALA A 14 -41.48 43.29 39.64
N ALA A 15 -40.45 42.65 40.23
CA ALA A 15 -38.98 42.86 40.30
C ALA A 15 -38.32 41.64 41.02
N VAL A 16 -37.01 41.31 40.97
CA VAL A 16 -35.83 41.64 40.12
C VAL A 16 -34.74 40.57 40.39
N ALA A 17 -33.95 40.15 39.39
CA ALA A 17 -32.65 39.50 39.59
C ALA A 17 -31.75 39.68 38.34
N LEU A 18 -30.47 40.02 38.52
CA LEU A 18 -29.51 40.32 37.44
C LEU A 18 -28.80 39.05 36.95
N VAL A 19 -28.58 38.93 35.63
CA VAL A 19 -27.23 38.79 35.00
C VAL A 19 -27.31 39.40 33.57
N LEU A 20 -26.24 40.06 33.11
CA LEU A 20 -26.11 40.64 31.76
C LEU A 20 -25.71 39.59 30.71
N PRO A 21 -26.30 39.58 29.50
CA PRO A 21 -25.64 39.06 28.30
C PRO A 21 -24.85 40.18 27.61
N ALA A 22 -23.53 39.99 27.47
CA ALA A 22 -22.70 40.88 26.66
C ALA A 22 -22.79 40.51 25.17
N GLN A 23 -22.72 41.51 24.30
CA GLN A 23 -22.60 41.29 22.86
C GLN A 23 -21.22 40.68 22.55
N ALA A 24 -21.18 39.51 21.91
CA ALA A 24 -19.96 38.99 21.30
C ALA A 24 -19.79 39.64 19.92
N ALA A 25 -18.63 40.26 19.68
CA ALA A 25 -18.27 40.79 18.38
C ALA A 25 -17.97 39.64 17.40
N VAL A 26 -18.21 39.88 16.10
CA VAL A 26 -17.79 38.99 15.03
C VAL A 26 -16.25 38.98 14.99
N GLY A 27 -15.65 37.89 15.48
CA GLY A 27 -14.23 37.61 15.29
C GLY A 27 -14.00 36.97 13.93
N ALA A 28 -12.97 37.42 13.21
CA ALA A 28 -12.45 36.70 12.06
C ALA A 28 -11.90 35.32 12.51
N PRO A 29 -11.86 34.30 11.64
CA PRO A 29 -11.15 33.06 11.94
C PRO A 29 -9.68 33.37 12.28
N PRO A 30 -9.05 32.62 13.21
CA PRO A 30 -7.65 32.84 13.52
C PRO A 30 -6.80 32.54 12.29
N ALA A 31 -5.87 33.43 11.97
CA ALA A 31 -4.85 33.12 10.99
C ALA A 31 -4.00 31.96 11.52
N VAL A 32 -3.81 30.91 10.72
CA VAL A 32 -2.88 29.82 11.01
C VAL A 32 -1.47 30.43 11.06
N THR A 33 -0.93 30.60 12.26
CA THR A 33 0.44 31.05 12.44
C THR A 33 1.37 29.87 12.28
N ALA A 34 2.17 29.86 11.21
CA ALA A 34 3.27 28.93 11.06
C ALA A 34 4.23 29.04 12.27
N GLY A 35 4.25 27.98 13.07
CA GLY A 35 5.31 27.64 14.01
C GLY A 35 5.51 26.14 13.88
N GLY A 36 6.72 25.61 13.81
CA GLY A 36 7.99 26.14 14.29
C GLY A 36 8.62 25.02 15.12
N ASP A 37 9.72 24.45 14.60
CA ASP A 37 10.45 23.25 15.05
C ASP A 37 9.91 22.57 16.31
N ARG A 38 8.91 21.70 16.12
CA ARG A 38 8.44 20.77 17.14
C ARG A 38 9.00 19.39 16.80
N PRO A 39 9.72 18.71 17.70
CA PRO A 39 10.11 17.33 17.46
C PRO A 39 8.84 16.46 17.32
N PRO A 40 8.88 15.40 16.50
CA PRO A 40 7.72 14.54 16.25
C PRO A 40 7.13 14.00 17.57
N ALA A 41 5.81 13.80 17.58
CA ALA A 41 5.12 13.25 18.73
C ALA A 41 5.65 11.82 19.03
N ALA A 42 5.72 11.47 20.31
CA ALA A 42 6.19 10.15 20.71
C ALA A 42 5.11 9.10 20.40
N THR A 43 5.32 8.32 19.33
CA THR A 43 4.38 7.31 18.85
C THR A 43 4.25 6.14 19.84
N THR A 44 3.02 5.64 19.97
CA THR A 44 2.77 4.24 20.32
C THR A 44 3.31 3.36 19.19
N GLY A 45 3.85 2.18 19.51
CA GLY A 45 4.52 1.35 18.52
C GLY A 45 3.56 0.83 17.45
N ILE A 46 3.72 1.29 16.21
CA ILE A 46 3.02 0.76 15.03
C ILE A 46 3.24 -0.75 14.92
N GLN A 47 2.14 -1.50 14.77
CA GLN A 47 2.12 -2.94 14.53
C GLN A 47 2.78 -3.26 13.19
N LEU A 48 3.85 -4.05 13.20
CA LEU A 48 4.56 -4.52 12.01
C LEU A 48 4.89 -6.01 12.19
N GLU A 49 5.08 -6.72 11.09
CA GLU A 49 5.30 -8.17 11.07
C GLU A 49 6.59 -8.58 11.81
N SER A 50 6.56 -9.74 12.46
CA SER A 50 7.69 -10.30 13.22
C SER A 50 8.66 -11.07 12.31
N LEU A 51 9.26 -10.38 11.34
CA LEU A 51 10.04 -11.01 10.28
C LEU A 51 11.28 -11.78 10.77
N ASP A 52 11.57 -12.88 10.07
CA ASP A 52 12.77 -13.69 10.22
C ASP A 52 14.01 -12.96 9.64
N ARG A 53 15.16 -13.65 9.60
CA ARG A 53 16.40 -13.08 9.06
C ARG A 53 16.38 -12.86 7.54
N GLY A 54 15.48 -13.50 6.78
CA GLY A 54 15.42 -13.41 5.32
C GLY A 54 16.73 -13.79 4.64
N LEU A 55 17.55 -14.66 5.27
CA LEU A 55 18.92 -14.92 4.81
C LEU A 55 18.91 -15.61 3.45
N VAL A 56 19.49 -14.99 2.44
CA VAL A 56 19.69 -15.59 1.11
C VAL A 56 21.16 -15.81 0.79
N ALA A 57 21.41 -16.76 -0.10
CA ALA A 57 22.75 -17.09 -0.57
C ALA A 57 22.73 -17.33 -2.08
N LEU A 58 23.57 -16.61 -2.82
CA LEU A 58 23.62 -16.61 -4.28
C LEU A 58 25.03 -16.95 -4.77
N SER A 59 25.14 -17.89 -5.71
CA SER A 59 26.41 -18.24 -6.34
C SER A 59 26.80 -17.19 -7.38
N THR A 60 27.91 -16.49 -7.15
CA THR A 60 28.46 -15.46 -8.06
C THR A 60 29.82 -15.87 -8.61
N THR A 61 30.36 -15.10 -9.55
CA THR A 61 31.75 -15.27 -10.04
C THR A 61 32.81 -14.95 -8.98
N GLY A 62 32.46 -14.17 -7.94
CA GLY A 62 33.36 -13.77 -6.85
C GLY A 62 33.31 -14.67 -5.61
N GLY A 63 32.43 -15.68 -5.59
CA GLY A 63 32.13 -16.50 -4.40
C GLY A 63 30.63 -16.57 -4.13
N ILE A 64 30.25 -16.84 -2.89
CA ILE A 64 28.84 -16.79 -2.48
C ILE A 64 28.52 -15.39 -1.95
N HIS A 65 27.60 -14.68 -2.59
CA HIS A 65 26.98 -13.47 -2.03
C HIS A 65 25.90 -13.89 -1.04
N LEU A 66 25.90 -13.26 0.14
CA LEU A 66 24.90 -13.39 1.18
C LEU A 66 24.28 -12.03 1.42
N SER A 67 22.97 -11.98 1.61
CA SER A 67 22.26 -10.81 2.14
C SER A 67 21.20 -11.26 3.15
N TRP A 68 20.85 -10.38 4.08
CA TRP A 68 19.87 -10.66 5.14
C TRP A 68 19.29 -9.37 5.71
N ARG A 69 18.12 -9.49 6.37
CA ARG A 69 17.41 -8.31 6.88
C ARG A 69 18.17 -7.75 8.08
N LEU A 70 18.27 -6.42 8.18
CA LEU A 70 18.37 -5.77 9.49
C LEU A 70 16.94 -5.50 9.94
N LEU A 71 16.54 -5.98 11.12
CA LEU A 71 15.21 -5.69 11.63
C LEU A 71 15.20 -4.28 12.24
N LYS A 72 14.08 -3.56 12.17
CA LYS A 72 13.99 -2.19 12.71
C LYS A 72 14.26 -2.11 14.21
N SER A 73 13.87 -3.13 14.97
CA SER A 73 14.21 -3.30 16.40
C SER A 73 15.71 -3.53 16.68
N GLU A 74 16.51 -3.79 15.65
CA GLU A 74 17.97 -3.93 15.73
C GLU A 74 18.72 -2.67 15.30
N ALA A 75 18.03 -1.63 14.82
CA ALA A 75 18.59 -0.36 14.39
C ALA A 75 18.35 0.74 15.44
N TYR A 76 19.42 1.37 15.93
CA TYR A 76 19.38 2.28 17.08
C TYR A 76 20.14 3.61 16.88
N GLY A 77 20.59 3.90 15.65
CA GLY A 77 21.19 5.18 15.29
C GLY A 77 21.64 5.21 13.84
N ALA A 78 22.38 6.25 13.46
CA ALA A 78 22.84 6.48 12.10
C ALA A 78 24.35 6.77 12.03
N ALA A 79 24.94 6.44 10.88
CA ALA A 79 26.29 6.76 10.46
C ALA A 79 26.29 7.25 8.99
N ALA A 80 27.44 7.73 8.51
CA ALA A 80 27.55 8.39 7.20
C ALA A 80 27.18 7.52 5.98
N THR A 81 27.11 6.20 6.12
CA THR A 81 26.77 5.27 5.04
C THR A 81 25.60 4.35 5.37
N GLY A 82 24.98 4.46 6.54
CA GLY A 82 23.94 3.52 6.97
C GLY A 82 23.54 3.66 8.42
N LEU A 83 22.51 2.92 8.82
CA LEU A 83 22.07 2.75 10.19
C LEU A 83 23.12 1.99 11.02
N THR A 84 23.28 2.40 12.27
CA THR A 84 24.00 1.63 13.29
C THR A 84 23.04 0.73 14.04
N GLY A 85 23.45 -0.50 14.32
CA GLY A 85 22.56 -1.54 14.80
C GLY A 85 23.30 -2.80 15.23
N ALA A 86 22.62 -3.95 15.23
CA ALA A 86 23.25 -5.25 15.39
C ALA A 86 24.44 -5.45 14.41
N ASP A 87 25.56 -5.97 14.91
CA ASP A 87 26.58 -6.59 14.07
C ASP A 87 26.13 -8.02 13.71
N PHE A 88 26.78 -8.68 12.76
CA PHE A 88 26.37 -10.00 12.27
C PHE A 88 27.52 -11.02 12.18
N ALA A 89 27.40 -12.11 12.93
CA ALA A 89 28.31 -13.24 12.84
C ALA A 89 27.88 -14.16 11.68
N VAL A 90 28.71 -14.23 10.63
CA VAL A 90 28.45 -15.09 9.47
C VAL A 90 29.09 -16.46 9.68
N TYR A 91 28.31 -17.52 9.50
CA TYR A 91 28.71 -18.91 9.62
C TYR A 91 28.67 -19.62 8.26
N ARG A 92 29.70 -20.43 7.99
CA ARG A 92 29.71 -21.43 6.91
C ARG A 92 30.02 -22.80 7.49
N ASP A 93 29.19 -23.79 7.17
CA ASP A 93 29.36 -25.20 7.56
C ASP A 93 29.57 -25.36 9.09
N GLY A 94 28.91 -24.50 9.88
CA GLY A 94 29.02 -24.44 11.35
C GLY A 94 30.23 -23.67 11.90
N ALA A 95 31.15 -23.19 11.06
CA ALA A 95 32.28 -22.37 11.46
C ALA A 95 32.05 -20.88 11.19
N ARG A 96 32.32 -20.02 12.17
CA ARG A 96 32.26 -18.56 11.99
C ARG A 96 33.36 -18.10 11.04
N ILE A 97 32.99 -17.43 9.95
CA ILE A 97 33.92 -16.93 8.93
C ILE A 97 34.09 -15.41 8.94
N ALA A 98 33.10 -14.66 9.45
CA ALA A 98 33.16 -13.20 9.49
C ALA A 98 32.46 -12.58 10.72
N LEU A 99 32.64 -11.26 10.86
CA LEU A 99 31.79 -10.35 11.60
C LEU A 99 31.55 -9.15 10.68
N VAL A 100 30.30 -8.90 10.29
CA VAL A 100 29.90 -7.78 9.44
C VAL A 100 29.25 -6.72 10.32
N THR A 101 29.60 -5.46 10.14
CA THR A 101 29.20 -4.36 11.05
C THR A 101 28.53 -3.21 10.30
N ASP A 102 28.93 -3.00 9.05
CA ASP A 102 28.69 -1.83 8.19
C ASP A 102 27.69 -2.08 7.05
N SER A 103 27.24 -3.32 6.85
CA SER A 103 26.13 -3.68 5.95
C SER A 103 25.35 -4.87 6.52
N THR A 104 24.39 -5.39 5.75
CA THR A 104 23.84 -6.75 5.93
C THR A 104 24.08 -7.63 4.70
N THR A 105 25.24 -7.44 4.06
CA THR A 105 25.70 -8.29 2.96
C THR A 105 27.11 -8.83 3.20
N PHE A 106 27.45 -9.97 2.60
CA PHE A 106 28.80 -10.55 2.68
C PHE A 106 29.13 -11.40 1.46
N VAL A 107 30.36 -11.32 0.96
CA VAL A 107 30.84 -12.20 -0.13
C VAL A 107 31.88 -13.18 0.39
N ASP A 108 31.52 -14.46 0.46
CA ASP A 108 32.45 -15.54 0.80
C ASP A 108 33.14 -16.09 -0.46
N ALA A 109 34.32 -15.57 -0.75
CA ALA A 109 35.18 -16.03 -1.85
C ALA A 109 35.69 -17.48 -1.71
N ALA A 110 35.57 -18.10 -0.53
CA ALA A 110 35.91 -19.50 -0.30
C ALA A 110 34.69 -20.43 -0.23
N GLY A 111 33.49 -19.87 -0.40
CA GLY A 111 32.23 -20.59 -0.44
C GLY A 111 32.02 -21.41 -1.70
N THR A 112 31.11 -22.38 -1.64
CA THR A 112 30.69 -23.18 -2.80
C THR A 112 29.19 -23.40 -2.78
N GLY A 113 28.57 -23.77 -3.90
CA GLY A 113 27.15 -24.15 -3.97
C GLY A 113 26.76 -25.42 -3.18
N ARG A 114 27.66 -25.99 -2.36
CA ARG A 114 27.38 -27.06 -1.38
C ARG A 114 27.56 -26.61 0.07
N SER A 115 27.99 -25.37 0.29
CA SER A 115 28.18 -24.81 1.62
C SER A 115 26.83 -24.47 2.24
N SER A 116 26.74 -24.54 3.56
CA SER A 116 25.55 -24.14 4.32
C SER A 116 25.86 -22.87 5.13
N TYR A 117 25.01 -21.86 5.02
CA TYR A 117 25.19 -20.57 5.67
C TYR A 117 24.14 -20.30 6.74
N ARG A 118 24.57 -19.61 7.81
CA ARG A 118 23.71 -19.03 8.84
C ARG A 118 24.26 -17.67 9.24
N VAL A 119 23.40 -16.78 9.72
CA VAL A 119 23.78 -15.48 10.28
C VAL A 119 23.17 -15.33 11.66
N ALA A 120 23.97 -14.90 12.64
CA ALA A 120 23.50 -14.59 13.98
C ALA A 120 23.70 -13.09 14.28
N PRO A 121 22.69 -12.38 14.79
CA PRO A 121 22.87 -11.00 15.26
C PRO A 121 23.82 -10.97 16.46
N VAL A 122 24.59 -9.90 16.58
CA VAL A 122 25.54 -9.64 17.66
C VAL A 122 25.21 -8.27 18.26
N LEU A 123 24.43 -8.30 19.35
CA LEU A 123 23.97 -7.11 20.06
C LEU A 123 24.87 -6.87 21.29
N ALA A 124 25.46 -5.68 21.40
CA ALA A 124 26.39 -5.32 22.47
C ALA A 124 27.54 -6.35 22.70
N GLY A 125 27.97 -7.03 21.63
CA GLY A 125 29.00 -8.08 21.68
C GLY A 125 28.51 -9.46 22.14
N ARG A 126 27.21 -9.64 22.41
CA ARG A 126 26.58 -10.94 22.63
C ARG A 126 25.95 -11.42 21.32
N GLU A 127 26.33 -12.62 20.91
CA GLU A 127 25.72 -13.33 19.79
C GLU A 127 24.34 -13.88 20.22
N GLY A 128 23.33 -13.67 19.38
CA GLY A 128 21.98 -14.24 19.50
C GLY A 128 21.87 -15.61 18.81
N GLU A 129 20.64 -16.09 18.64
CA GLU A 129 20.40 -17.34 17.91
C GLU A 129 20.71 -17.17 16.40
N PRO A 130 21.42 -18.12 15.77
CA PRO A 130 21.62 -18.10 14.33
C PRO A 130 20.32 -18.37 13.56
N SER A 131 20.15 -17.71 12.42
CA SER A 131 19.11 -17.97 11.42
C SER A 131 18.99 -19.46 11.05
N PRO A 132 17.87 -19.89 10.43
CA PRO A 132 17.83 -21.11 9.64
C PRO A 132 19.02 -21.22 8.67
N ALA A 133 19.37 -22.46 8.30
CA ALA A 133 20.49 -22.73 7.40
C ALA A 133 20.03 -22.66 5.95
N VAL A 134 20.72 -21.88 5.12
CA VAL A 134 20.46 -21.81 3.68
C VAL A 134 21.62 -22.38 2.87
N THR A 135 21.30 -22.86 1.66
CA THR A 135 22.28 -23.33 0.67
C THR A 135 22.25 -22.40 -0.55
N PRO A 136 23.39 -22.06 -1.16
CA PRO A 136 23.40 -21.09 -2.25
C PRO A 136 22.58 -21.53 -3.48
N SER A 137 21.72 -20.64 -3.98
CA SER A 137 21.15 -20.79 -5.31
C SER A 137 22.26 -20.71 -6.37
N ALA A 138 22.11 -21.48 -7.44
CA ALA A 138 23.01 -21.45 -8.59
C ALA A 138 22.63 -20.36 -9.61
N GLN A 139 21.47 -19.72 -9.43
CA GLN A 139 20.95 -18.63 -10.26
C GLN A 139 20.78 -17.38 -9.38
N PRO A 140 20.80 -16.16 -9.93
CA PRO A 140 20.44 -14.93 -9.20
C PRO A 140 18.91 -14.80 -9.04
N ALA A 141 18.25 -15.92 -8.77
CA ALA A 141 16.81 -16.05 -8.72
C ALA A 141 16.39 -17.26 -7.87
N ILE A 142 15.15 -17.20 -7.39
CA ILE A 142 14.38 -18.29 -6.78
C ILE A 142 13.11 -18.47 -7.63
N ASP A 143 12.81 -19.71 -8.01
CA ASP A 143 11.53 -20.05 -8.65
C ASP A 143 10.61 -20.62 -7.57
N ILE A 144 9.43 -20.04 -7.41
CA ILE A 144 8.31 -20.55 -6.59
C ILE A 144 7.40 -21.35 -7.55
N PRO A 145 7.37 -22.69 -7.50
CA PRO A 145 6.50 -23.51 -8.34
C PRO A 145 5.02 -23.17 -8.15
N LEU A 146 4.28 -23.02 -9.25
CA LEU A 146 2.85 -22.69 -9.25
C LEU A 146 1.98 -23.84 -9.78
N THR A 147 0.80 -24.00 -9.18
CA THR A 147 -0.24 -24.92 -9.67
C THR A 147 -1.22 -24.19 -10.59
N VAL A 148 -0.87 -24.08 -11.88
CA VAL A 148 -1.69 -23.42 -12.90
C VAL A 148 -3.14 -23.94 -12.89
N PRO A 149 -4.16 -23.09 -12.68
CA PRO A 149 -5.56 -23.49 -12.76
C PRO A 149 -5.92 -24.02 -14.15
N ALA A 150 -6.82 -25.01 -14.20
CA ALA A 150 -7.34 -25.51 -15.47
C ALA A 150 -8.13 -24.40 -16.19
N GLY A 151 -7.85 -24.21 -17.48
CA GLY A 151 -8.65 -23.36 -18.36
C GLY A 151 -10.09 -23.87 -18.52
N GLY A 152 -10.96 -23.05 -19.10
CA GLY A 152 -12.38 -23.36 -19.26
C GLY A 152 -13.00 -22.74 -20.51
N THR A 153 -14.33 -22.76 -20.56
CA THR A 153 -15.14 -22.18 -21.64
C THR A 153 -16.24 -21.31 -21.04
N THR A 154 -16.46 -20.11 -21.57
CA THR A 154 -17.55 -19.21 -21.16
C THR A 154 -18.92 -19.70 -21.66
N PRO A 155 -20.05 -19.16 -21.16
CA PRO A 155 -21.38 -19.43 -21.72
C PRO A 155 -21.50 -19.14 -23.23
N ALA A 156 -20.74 -18.16 -23.75
CA ALA A 156 -20.67 -17.83 -25.18
C ALA A 156 -19.82 -18.81 -26.02
N GLY A 157 -19.19 -19.82 -25.40
CA GLY A 157 -18.34 -20.80 -26.08
C GLY A 157 -16.89 -20.38 -26.29
N GLU A 158 -16.46 -19.24 -25.72
CA GLU A 158 -15.07 -18.77 -25.75
C GLU A 158 -14.22 -19.58 -24.77
N ALA A 159 -13.14 -20.20 -25.26
CA ALA A 159 -12.17 -20.90 -24.43
C ALA A 159 -11.13 -19.93 -23.85
N TYR A 160 -10.74 -20.14 -22.59
CA TYR A 160 -9.73 -19.34 -21.89
C TYR A 160 -8.72 -20.21 -21.13
N THR A 161 -7.51 -19.68 -20.95
CA THR A 161 -6.43 -20.23 -20.12
C THR A 161 -6.07 -19.26 -19.00
N TYR A 162 -5.14 -19.62 -18.10
CA TYR A 162 -4.71 -18.74 -17.02
C TYR A 162 -3.25 -18.33 -17.14
N SER A 163 -2.94 -17.13 -16.65
CA SER A 163 -1.59 -16.69 -16.29
C SER A 163 -1.58 -16.19 -14.85
N ALA A 164 -0.47 -16.43 -14.14
CA ALA A 164 -0.22 -15.75 -12.88
C ALA A 164 -0.18 -14.24 -13.13
N ASN A 165 -0.62 -13.44 -12.18
CA ASN A 165 -0.87 -12.02 -12.38
C ASN A 165 -0.29 -11.21 -11.21
N ASP A 166 -1.02 -10.23 -10.67
CA ASP A 166 -0.57 -9.42 -9.53
C ASP A 166 -0.38 -10.30 -8.28
N VAL A 167 0.61 -9.94 -7.45
CA VAL A 167 0.99 -10.66 -6.23
C VAL A 167 1.01 -9.69 -5.04
N SER A 168 0.61 -10.18 -3.88
CA SER A 168 0.84 -9.54 -2.57
C SER A 168 1.55 -10.53 -1.65
N VAL A 169 2.03 -10.05 -0.50
CA VAL A 169 2.72 -10.87 0.51
C VAL A 169 2.19 -10.61 1.92
N GLY A 170 2.34 -11.61 2.78
CA GLY A 170 2.12 -11.56 4.22
C GLY A 170 2.64 -12.83 4.85
N ASP A 171 3.13 -12.74 6.09
CA ASP A 171 3.40 -13.92 6.94
C ASP A 171 2.03 -14.46 7.35
N VAL A 172 1.59 -15.61 6.83
CA VAL A 172 0.22 -16.10 7.10
C VAL A 172 0.14 -17.15 8.21
N ASP A 173 1.27 -17.66 8.70
CA ASP A 173 1.32 -18.72 9.71
C ASP A 173 2.09 -18.34 11.00
N GLY A 174 2.85 -17.24 10.97
CA GLY A 174 3.52 -16.61 12.10
C GLY A 174 4.96 -17.07 12.31
N ASP A 175 5.65 -17.57 11.28
CA ASP A 175 7.04 -18.05 11.36
C ASP A 175 8.12 -16.98 11.02
N GLY A 176 7.69 -15.83 10.46
CA GLY A 176 8.53 -14.70 10.06
C GLY A 176 8.96 -14.71 8.59
N ALA A 177 8.62 -15.74 7.81
CA ALA A 177 8.75 -15.74 6.35
C ALA A 177 7.53 -15.06 5.69
N TYR A 178 7.63 -14.83 4.38
CA TYR A 178 6.50 -14.33 3.58
C TYR A 178 5.93 -15.44 2.70
N GLU A 179 4.62 -15.61 2.75
CA GLU A 179 3.85 -16.30 1.73
C GLU A 179 3.47 -15.35 0.60
N TYR A 180 3.30 -15.93 -0.60
CA TYR A 180 3.03 -15.21 -1.83
C TYR A 180 1.59 -15.46 -2.24
N VAL A 181 0.78 -14.40 -2.18
CA VAL A 181 -0.64 -14.42 -2.54
C VAL A 181 -0.80 -14.01 -3.98
N VAL A 182 -1.14 -14.96 -4.85
CA VAL A 182 -1.07 -14.86 -6.32
C VAL A 182 -2.47 -14.79 -6.92
N LYS A 183 -2.78 -13.69 -7.60
CA LYS A 183 -3.97 -13.60 -8.46
C LYS A 183 -3.73 -14.35 -9.76
N TRP A 184 -4.69 -15.16 -10.19
CA TRP A 184 -4.72 -15.75 -11.53
C TRP A 184 -5.70 -15.01 -12.43
N ASP A 185 -5.18 -14.48 -13.54
CA ASP A 185 -5.98 -13.78 -14.53
C ASP A 185 -6.31 -14.72 -15.71
N PRO A 186 -7.59 -14.91 -16.06
CA PRO A 186 -7.98 -15.66 -17.24
C PRO A 186 -7.63 -14.86 -18.50
N SER A 187 -7.24 -15.54 -19.58
CA SER A 187 -6.82 -14.94 -20.86
C SER A 187 -7.90 -14.13 -21.59
N ASN A 188 -9.12 -14.10 -21.05
CA ASN A 188 -10.25 -13.32 -21.51
C ASN A 188 -10.77 -12.34 -20.44
N SER A 189 -9.94 -11.94 -19.46
CA SER A 189 -10.22 -10.81 -18.58
C SER A 189 -10.51 -9.53 -19.38
N LYS A 190 -11.20 -8.57 -18.76
CA LYS A 190 -11.76 -7.39 -19.43
C LYS A 190 -11.42 -6.12 -18.67
N ASP A 191 -11.05 -5.06 -19.39
CA ASP A 191 -11.30 -3.71 -18.89
C ASP A 191 -12.82 -3.48 -18.76
N VAL A 192 -13.27 -2.65 -17.83
CA VAL A 192 -14.71 -2.47 -17.58
C VAL A 192 -15.45 -1.89 -18.79
N SER A 193 -14.76 -1.18 -19.70
CA SER A 193 -15.36 -0.67 -20.93
C SER A 193 -15.46 -1.72 -22.06
N GLN A 194 -15.01 -2.95 -21.80
CA GLN A 194 -15.01 -4.06 -22.75
C GLN A 194 -16.13 -5.06 -22.44
N VAL A 195 -16.75 -5.56 -23.51
CA VAL A 195 -17.87 -6.50 -23.47
C VAL A 195 -17.37 -7.94 -23.54
N GLY A 196 -18.12 -8.88 -22.94
CA GLY A 196 -17.86 -10.30 -22.99
C GLY A 196 -17.76 -10.93 -21.61
N TYR A 197 -18.04 -12.23 -21.53
CA TYR A 197 -17.79 -13.05 -20.35
C TYR A 197 -16.29 -13.12 -20.00
N THR A 198 -15.99 -13.52 -18.76
CA THR A 198 -14.65 -13.86 -18.28
C THR A 198 -14.65 -15.26 -17.66
N GLY A 199 -13.47 -15.88 -17.56
CA GLY A 199 -13.25 -16.93 -16.56
C GLY A 199 -13.40 -16.39 -15.13
N PRO A 200 -13.56 -17.27 -14.12
CA PRO A 200 -13.49 -16.88 -12.71
C PRO A 200 -12.08 -16.41 -12.34
N VAL A 201 -11.97 -15.61 -11.28
CA VAL A 201 -10.68 -15.24 -10.68
C VAL A 201 -10.33 -16.25 -9.59
N PHE A 202 -9.05 -16.62 -9.49
CA PHE A 202 -8.50 -17.37 -8.35
C PHE A 202 -7.47 -16.52 -7.61
N ILE A 203 -7.45 -16.61 -6.29
CA ILE A 203 -6.38 -16.13 -5.42
C ILE A 203 -5.77 -17.35 -4.72
N ASP A 204 -4.49 -17.60 -4.92
CA ASP A 204 -3.75 -18.70 -4.26
C ASP A 204 -2.79 -18.15 -3.21
N THR A 205 -2.51 -18.93 -2.17
CA THR A 205 -1.45 -18.63 -1.20
C THR A 205 -0.37 -19.71 -1.26
N TYR A 206 0.88 -19.33 -1.52
CA TYR A 206 2.04 -20.25 -1.62
C TYR A 206 3.14 -19.91 -0.61
N GLU A 207 3.70 -20.93 0.03
CA GLU A 207 5.02 -20.83 0.67
C GLU A 207 6.12 -20.62 -0.38
N LEU A 208 7.28 -20.09 0.03
CA LEU A 208 8.44 -19.84 -0.85
C LEU A 208 8.93 -21.10 -1.61
N ASP A 209 8.67 -22.31 -1.10
CA ASP A 209 9.08 -23.57 -1.74
C ASP A 209 8.10 -24.08 -2.82
N GLY A 210 6.95 -23.42 -2.99
CA GLY A 210 5.86 -23.80 -3.90
C GLY A 210 4.74 -24.63 -3.26
N THR A 211 4.76 -24.83 -1.95
CA THR A 211 3.63 -25.46 -1.23
C THR A 211 2.40 -24.56 -1.32
N LEU A 212 1.41 -24.99 -2.11
CA LEU A 212 0.09 -24.35 -2.20
C LEU A 212 -0.69 -24.63 -0.91
N LEU A 213 -0.99 -23.59 -0.13
CA LEU A 213 -1.72 -23.68 1.12
C LEU A 213 -3.24 -23.67 0.90
N ASN A 214 -3.72 -22.69 0.13
CA ASN A 214 -5.14 -22.53 -0.18
C ASN A 214 -5.37 -21.81 -1.52
N ARG A 215 -6.60 -21.96 -2.04
CA ARG A 215 -7.13 -21.28 -3.24
C ARG A 215 -8.53 -20.76 -2.96
N ILE A 216 -8.72 -19.45 -3.08
CA ILE A 216 -10.02 -18.79 -3.11
C ILE A 216 -10.47 -18.71 -4.57
N GLU A 217 -11.57 -19.38 -4.92
CA GLU A 217 -12.24 -19.30 -6.22
C GLU A 217 -13.41 -18.32 -6.09
N LEU A 218 -13.31 -17.14 -6.74
CA LEU A 218 -14.34 -16.10 -6.60
C LEU A 218 -15.67 -16.44 -7.29
N GLY A 219 -15.66 -17.44 -8.17
CA GLY A 219 -16.84 -17.92 -8.88
C GLY A 219 -17.23 -17.01 -10.06
N VAL A 220 -18.45 -17.19 -10.55
CA VAL A 220 -18.93 -16.51 -11.77
C VAL A 220 -19.39 -15.07 -11.55
N ASN A 221 -19.75 -14.72 -10.31
CA ASN A 221 -20.34 -13.42 -9.98
C ASN A 221 -19.32 -12.32 -9.64
N ILE A 222 -18.02 -12.61 -9.80
CA ILE A 222 -16.94 -11.62 -9.82
C ILE A 222 -16.29 -11.67 -11.20
N ARG A 223 -16.35 -10.55 -11.93
CA ARG A 223 -15.76 -10.40 -13.27
C ARG A 223 -14.24 -10.25 -13.17
N ALA A 224 -13.51 -10.81 -14.13
CA ALA A 224 -12.04 -10.75 -14.14
C ALA A 224 -11.52 -9.52 -14.90
N GLY A 225 -10.53 -8.83 -14.30
CA GLY A 225 -9.87 -7.66 -14.86
C GLY A 225 -9.36 -6.71 -13.77
N ALA A 226 -8.47 -5.78 -14.16
CA ALA A 226 -7.73 -4.91 -13.24
C ALA A 226 -8.63 -4.15 -12.24
N HIS A 227 -9.76 -3.60 -12.70
CA HIS A 227 -10.63 -2.74 -11.89
C HIS A 227 -11.58 -3.50 -10.94
N TYR A 228 -11.63 -4.83 -11.01
CA TYR A 228 -12.58 -5.66 -10.26
C TYR A 228 -12.02 -6.15 -8.92
N THR A 229 -11.32 -7.29 -8.92
CA THR A 229 -10.79 -7.90 -7.70
C THR A 229 -9.56 -7.13 -7.21
N GLN A 230 -9.75 -6.39 -6.12
CA GLN A 230 -8.67 -5.86 -5.30
C GLN A 230 -8.61 -6.71 -4.02
N PHE A 231 -7.42 -7.16 -3.64
CA PHE A 231 -7.22 -8.10 -2.51
C PHE A 231 -6.12 -7.60 -1.58
N LEU A 232 -6.43 -7.52 -0.29
CA LEU A 232 -5.51 -7.07 0.75
C LEU A 232 -4.95 -8.27 1.50
N VAL A 233 -3.65 -8.23 1.81
CA VAL A 233 -2.93 -9.24 2.60
C VAL A 233 -2.14 -8.53 3.68
N TYR A 234 -2.54 -8.72 4.93
CA TYR A 234 -2.00 -8.03 6.10
C TYR A 234 -2.46 -8.71 7.39
N ASP A 235 -1.67 -8.62 8.45
CA ASP A 235 -2.10 -8.91 9.82
C ASP A 235 -2.97 -7.76 10.32
N PHE A 236 -4.30 -7.94 10.31
CA PHE A 236 -5.23 -6.87 10.67
C PHE A 236 -5.61 -6.84 12.16
N ASP A 237 -5.48 -7.95 12.90
CA ASP A 237 -5.88 -8.02 14.32
C ASP A 237 -4.72 -8.03 15.33
N GLY A 238 -3.48 -8.21 14.86
CA GLY A 238 -2.27 -8.24 15.67
C GLY A 238 -1.93 -9.59 16.31
N ASP A 239 -2.50 -10.70 15.83
CA ASP A 239 -2.12 -12.05 16.30
C ASP A 239 -0.75 -12.53 15.78
N GLY A 240 -0.18 -11.81 14.81
CA GLY A 240 1.11 -12.10 14.17
C GLY A 240 1.00 -12.84 12.85
N LYS A 241 -0.20 -12.87 12.23
CA LYS A 241 -0.47 -13.57 10.97
C LYS A 241 -1.35 -12.74 10.06
N SER A 242 -1.16 -12.89 8.76
CA SER A 242 -1.89 -12.13 7.75
C SER A 242 -3.20 -12.79 7.34
N GLU A 243 -4.30 -12.04 7.41
CA GLU A 243 -5.54 -12.36 6.70
C GLU A 243 -5.45 -12.00 5.22
N THR A 244 -6.39 -12.53 4.43
CA THR A 244 -6.76 -11.98 3.13
C THR A 244 -8.17 -11.38 3.17
N ILE A 245 -8.32 -10.10 2.84
CA ILE A 245 -9.62 -9.41 2.75
C ILE A 245 -9.89 -8.97 1.31
N LEU A 246 -11.04 -9.35 0.76
CA LEU A 246 -11.43 -9.01 -0.62
C LEU A 246 -12.94 -9.07 -0.86
N LYS A 247 -13.38 -8.42 -1.94
CA LYS A 247 -14.76 -8.45 -2.43
C LYS A 247 -15.13 -9.84 -2.96
N THR A 248 -16.25 -10.37 -2.52
CA THR A 248 -16.77 -11.70 -2.87
C THR A 248 -18.26 -11.63 -3.26
N ALA A 249 -18.83 -12.75 -3.70
CA ALA A 249 -20.19 -12.84 -4.20
C ALA A 249 -20.79 -14.25 -3.97
N PRO A 250 -22.09 -14.48 -4.22
CA PRO A 250 -22.62 -15.84 -4.35
C PRO A 250 -21.79 -16.66 -5.35
N GLY A 251 -21.55 -17.93 -5.05
CA GLY A 251 -20.62 -18.78 -5.80
C GLY A 251 -19.15 -18.72 -5.34
N THR A 252 -18.71 -17.72 -4.58
CA THR A 252 -17.33 -17.69 -4.03
C THR A 252 -17.11 -18.82 -3.01
N LYS A 253 -15.98 -19.52 -3.13
CA LYS A 253 -15.58 -20.62 -2.23
C LYS A 253 -14.07 -20.61 -2.00
N SER A 254 -13.64 -21.28 -0.93
CA SER A 254 -12.23 -21.52 -0.65
C SER A 254 -11.93 -23.02 -0.59
N VAL A 255 -10.73 -23.37 -1.04
CA VAL A 255 -10.15 -24.72 -1.07
C VAL A 255 -8.85 -24.70 -0.27
N GLN A 256 -8.80 -25.43 0.84
CA GLN A 256 -7.58 -25.69 1.59
C GLN A 256 -6.90 -26.95 1.03
N TYR A 257 -5.58 -26.94 0.92
CA TYR A 257 -4.78 -28.09 0.50
C TYR A 257 -3.99 -28.70 1.67
N ARG A 258 -3.43 -29.90 1.43
CA ARG A 258 -2.37 -30.49 2.24
C ARG A 258 -1.04 -30.30 1.51
N ALA A 259 0.07 -30.45 2.23
CA ALA A 259 1.43 -30.44 1.66
C ALA A 259 1.70 -31.49 0.55
N ASP A 260 0.81 -32.46 0.32
CA ASP A 260 0.87 -33.38 -0.82
C ASP A 260 0.08 -32.91 -2.06
N GLY A 261 -0.44 -31.67 -2.03
CA GLY A 261 -1.29 -31.08 -3.06
C GLY A 261 -2.74 -31.60 -3.09
N THR A 262 -3.14 -32.49 -2.18
CA THR A 262 -4.52 -32.98 -2.12
C THR A 262 -5.45 -32.01 -1.39
N VAL A 263 -6.68 -31.86 -1.86
CA VAL A 263 -7.71 -31.03 -1.19
C VAL A 263 -7.96 -31.53 0.24
N ALA A 264 -7.72 -30.66 1.21
CA ALA A 264 -8.02 -30.86 2.61
C ALA A 264 -9.50 -30.58 2.92
N ARG A 265 -10.01 -29.45 2.41
CA ARG A 265 -11.35 -28.93 2.67
C ARG A 265 -11.76 -28.01 1.52
N GLU A 266 -13.06 -27.98 1.20
CA GLU A 266 -13.66 -27.03 0.27
C GLU A 266 -14.96 -26.49 0.91
N LYS A 267 -15.21 -25.18 0.84
CA LYS A 267 -16.41 -24.55 1.42
C LYS A 267 -16.74 -23.23 0.70
N PHE A 268 -18.01 -23.03 0.34
CA PHE A 268 -18.52 -21.70 0.00
C PHE A 268 -18.44 -20.75 1.20
N ILE A 269 -18.29 -19.45 0.93
CA ILE A 269 -18.47 -18.41 1.95
C ILE A 269 -19.89 -18.43 2.52
N THR A 270 -20.10 -17.84 3.67
CA THR A 270 -21.38 -17.81 4.36
C THR A 270 -22.23 -16.67 3.81
N MET A 271 -23.18 -17.02 2.93
CA MET A 271 -24.19 -16.06 2.48
C MET A 271 -24.99 -15.48 3.66
N PRO A 272 -25.14 -14.14 3.77
CA PRO A 272 -25.89 -13.47 4.82
C PRO A 272 -27.30 -14.03 5.02
N ARG A 273 -27.77 -14.04 6.27
CA ARG A 273 -29.05 -14.67 6.65
C ARG A 273 -30.26 -14.04 5.97
N GLU A 274 -30.16 -12.77 5.58
CA GLU A 274 -31.21 -12.06 4.85
C GLU A 274 -31.24 -12.42 3.38
N ASP A 275 -30.07 -12.56 2.73
CA ASP A 275 -29.97 -12.98 1.33
C ASP A 275 -30.48 -14.42 1.15
N ARG A 276 -30.14 -15.31 2.08
CA ARG A 276 -30.71 -16.66 2.16
C ARG A 276 -32.23 -16.69 2.42
N ARG A 277 -32.83 -15.61 2.97
CA ARG A 277 -34.29 -15.46 3.12
C ARG A 277 -34.93 -14.82 1.89
N ALA A 278 -34.21 -13.96 1.18
CA ALA A 278 -34.62 -13.39 -0.11
C ALA A 278 -34.64 -14.45 -1.22
N GLY A 279 -33.83 -15.51 -1.08
CA GLY A 279 -33.86 -16.71 -1.92
C GLY A 279 -32.61 -16.94 -2.76
N PHE A 280 -31.57 -16.12 -2.58
CA PHE A 280 -30.31 -16.24 -3.31
C PHE A 280 -29.58 -17.56 -2.99
N SER A 281 -28.84 -18.08 -3.98
CA SER A 281 -28.03 -19.30 -3.90
C SER A 281 -26.59 -19.08 -4.35
N HIS A 282 -25.66 -19.96 -3.95
CA HIS A 282 -24.31 -19.99 -4.55
C HIS A 282 -24.30 -20.58 -5.97
N ASP A 283 -25.43 -21.14 -6.42
CA ASP A 283 -25.64 -21.61 -7.80
C ASP A 283 -26.17 -20.50 -8.74
N ASP A 284 -26.47 -19.30 -8.22
CA ASP A 284 -26.97 -18.18 -9.02
C ASP A 284 -25.87 -17.63 -9.95
N ASP A 285 -26.23 -17.27 -11.18
CA ASP A 285 -25.34 -16.65 -12.17
C ASP A 285 -25.96 -15.32 -12.62
N TYR A 286 -25.37 -14.20 -12.16
CA TYR A 286 -25.85 -12.85 -12.47
C TYR A 286 -25.14 -12.24 -13.69
N ARG A 287 -24.33 -13.02 -14.44
CA ARG A 287 -23.68 -12.57 -15.67
C ARG A 287 -24.70 -12.47 -16.81
N MET A 288 -25.12 -11.26 -17.14
CA MET A 288 -26.09 -11.04 -18.21
C MET A 288 -25.60 -11.60 -19.56
N SER A 289 -26.45 -12.34 -20.26
CA SER A 289 -26.35 -12.49 -21.71
C SER A 289 -26.94 -11.26 -22.41
N ALA A 290 -26.70 -11.10 -23.72
CA ALA A 290 -27.28 -10.00 -24.49
C ALA A 290 -28.83 -9.97 -24.48
N PRO A 291 -29.55 -11.11 -24.50
CA PRO A 291 -30.98 -11.16 -24.16
C PRO A 291 -31.30 -10.65 -22.74
N ASP A 292 -30.58 -11.12 -21.71
CA ASP A 292 -30.88 -10.75 -20.32
C ASP A 292 -30.69 -9.24 -20.08
N TYR A 293 -29.68 -8.62 -20.69
CA TYR A 293 -29.46 -7.18 -20.62
C TYR A 293 -30.60 -6.38 -21.27
N ARG A 294 -31.15 -6.85 -22.40
CA ARG A 294 -32.33 -6.24 -23.02
C ARG A 294 -33.53 -6.32 -22.08
N ASP A 295 -33.76 -7.47 -21.45
CA ASP A 295 -34.92 -7.68 -20.58
C ASP A 295 -34.76 -6.95 -19.23
N HIS A 296 -33.53 -6.81 -18.71
CA HIS A 296 -33.19 -5.89 -17.61
C HIS A 296 -33.55 -4.43 -17.94
N LEU A 297 -33.12 -3.92 -19.10
CA LEU A 297 -33.46 -2.56 -19.53
C LEU A 297 -34.98 -2.36 -19.66
N ILE A 298 -35.76 -3.41 -19.99
CA ILE A 298 -37.22 -3.32 -20.03
C ILE A 298 -37.77 -3.04 -18.64
N GLU A 299 -37.31 -3.74 -17.60
CA GLU A 299 -37.76 -3.47 -16.23
C GLU A 299 -37.30 -2.09 -15.73
N VAL A 300 -36.06 -1.67 -16.06
CA VAL A 300 -35.57 -0.30 -15.76
C VAL A 300 -36.46 0.76 -16.43
N PHE A 301 -36.84 0.56 -17.70
CA PHE A 301 -37.65 1.52 -18.44
C PHE A 301 -39.12 1.52 -17.96
N ARG A 302 -39.68 0.35 -17.60
CA ARG A 302 -41.03 0.26 -16.99
C ARG A 302 -41.13 1.06 -15.69
N GLY A 303 -40.08 1.08 -14.88
CA GLY A 303 -40.00 1.86 -13.65
C GLY A 303 -39.77 3.37 -13.82
N TRP A 304 -39.59 3.89 -15.05
CA TRP A 304 -39.12 5.27 -15.29
C TRP A 304 -39.93 6.34 -14.56
N SER A 305 -41.26 6.33 -14.67
CA SER A 305 -42.13 7.34 -14.06
C SER A 305 -42.19 7.29 -12.52
N GLU A 306 -41.64 6.26 -11.89
CA GLU A 306 -41.59 6.10 -10.44
C GLU A 306 -40.24 6.50 -9.83
N ARG A 307 -39.22 6.72 -10.67
CA ARG A 307 -37.88 7.14 -10.23
C ARG A 307 -37.89 8.51 -9.55
N ALA A 308 -37.15 8.64 -8.45
CA ALA A 308 -37.09 9.88 -7.67
C ALA A 308 -36.61 11.09 -8.49
N GLU A 309 -35.70 10.86 -9.43
CA GLU A 309 -35.16 11.89 -10.32
C GLU A 309 -36.22 12.39 -11.33
N VAL A 310 -37.12 11.50 -11.78
CA VAL A 310 -38.22 11.84 -12.69
C VAL A 310 -39.36 12.52 -11.93
N VAL A 311 -39.74 11.98 -10.76
CA VAL A 311 -40.81 12.52 -9.90
C VAL A 311 -40.47 13.93 -9.36
N SER A 312 -39.19 14.21 -9.11
CA SER A 312 -38.71 15.54 -8.72
C SER A 312 -38.60 16.53 -9.89
N GLY A 313 -38.71 16.07 -11.13
CA GLY A 313 -38.48 16.87 -12.34
C GLY A 313 -37.00 17.20 -12.61
N GLN A 314 -36.07 16.48 -11.97
CA GLN A 314 -34.64 16.56 -12.29
C GLN A 314 -34.33 15.90 -13.64
N TRP A 315 -35.00 14.79 -13.95
CA TRP A 315 -34.94 14.08 -15.23
C TRP A 315 -36.20 14.31 -16.07
N PRO A 316 -36.14 14.07 -17.39
CA PRO A 316 -37.30 14.20 -18.28
C PRO A 316 -38.46 13.29 -17.88
N ALA A 317 -39.69 13.74 -18.10
CA ALA A 317 -40.89 13.03 -17.64
C ALA A 317 -41.09 11.69 -18.39
N THR A 318 -40.54 11.59 -19.61
CA THR A 318 -40.55 10.37 -20.43
C THR A 318 -39.15 10.05 -20.95
N LEU A 319 -38.95 8.77 -21.30
CA LEU A 319 -37.73 8.31 -21.96
C LEU A 319 -37.59 8.92 -23.37
N GLU A 320 -38.69 9.13 -24.10
CA GLU A 320 -38.65 9.80 -25.40
C GLU A 320 -38.10 11.23 -25.27
N GLU A 321 -38.52 12.00 -24.26
CA GLU A 321 -37.94 13.31 -23.98
C GLU A 321 -36.45 13.22 -23.65
N ALA A 322 -36.03 12.21 -22.88
CA ALA A 322 -34.62 11.97 -22.57
C ALA A 322 -33.78 11.60 -23.81
N PHE A 323 -34.37 10.91 -24.79
CA PHE A 323 -33.74 10.60 -26.06
C PHE A 323 -33.84 11.74 -27.11
N GLY A 324 -34.63 12.78 -26.84
CA GLY A 324 -34.92 13.85 -27.81
C GLY A 324 -35.88 13.41 -28.93
N ALA A 325 -36.69 12.38 -28.69
CA ALA A 325 -37.71 11.85 -29.59
C ALA A 325 -39.12 12.42 -29.26
N PRO A 326 -40.07 12.39 -30.20
CA PRO A 326 -41.46 12.72 -29.91
C PRO A 326 -42.06 11.69 -28.94
N VAL A 327 -42.76 12.15 -27.90
CA VAL A 327 -43.51 11.26 -26.99
C VAL A 327 -44.65 10.59 -27.73
N THR A 328 -44.70 9.25 -27.69
CA THR A 328 -45.73 8.44 -28.34
C THR A 328 -46.40 7.44 -27.40
N HIS A 329 -45.86 7.24 -26.20
CA HIS A 329 -46.33 6.25 -25.24
C HIS A 329 -47.01 6.89 -24.01
N ASP A 330 -47.97 6.17 -23.44
CA ASP A 330 -48.57 6.50 -22.16
C ASP A 330 -47.72 5.96 -20.99
N TYR A 331 -47.66 6.70 -19.88
CA TYR A 331 -46.92 6.32 -18.67
C TYR A 331 -47.88 6.08 -17.49
N PRO A 332 -47.61 5.11 -16.59
CA PRO A 332 -46.47 4.18 -16.58
C PRO A 332 -46.52 3.19 -17.77
N LEU A 333 -45.35 2.84 -18.29
CA LEU A 333 -45.21 2.07 -19.53
C LEU A 333 -45.76 0.64 -19.38
N SER A 334 -46.47 0.17 -20.40
CA SER A 334 -46.76 -1.26 -20.53
C SER A 334 -45.46 -2.03 -20.85
N PRO A 335 -45.40 -3.36 -20.61
CA PRO A 335 -44.26 -4.18 -21.01
C PRO A 335 -43.93 -4.06 -22.50
N GLU A 336 -44.95 -3.94 -23.36
CA GLU A 336 -44.79 -3.78 -24.80
C GLU A 336 -44.20 -2.41 -25.16
N SER A 337 -44.68 -1.32 -24.54
CA SER A 337 -44.15 0.03 -24.76
C SER A 337 -42.72 0.21 -24.25
N ALA A 338 -42.39 -0.39 -23.10
CA ALA A 338 -41.02 -0.40 -22.61
C ALA A 338 -40.09 -1.21 -23.52
N ALA A 339 -40.53 -2.37 -24.02
CA ALA A 339 -39.78 -3.15 -25.01
C ALA A 339 -39.50 -2.38 -26.31
N GLU A 340 -40.48 -1.64 -26.83
CA GLU A 340 -40.31 -0.77 -28.00
C GLU A 340 -39.28 0.35 -27.74
N LEU A 341 -39.35 0.99 -26.56
CA LEU A 341 -38.40 2.05 -26.17
C LEU A 341 -36.99 1.52 -25.90
N VAL A 342 -36.83 0.31 -25.35
CA VAL A 342 -35.53 -0.36 -25.20
C VAL A 342 -34.92 -0.71 -26.55
N ASP A 343 -35.71 -1.25 -27.48
CA ASP A 343 -35.23 -1.56 -28.82
C ASP A 343 -34.87 -0.28 -29.60
N TYR A 344 -35.64 0.81 -29.45
CA TYR A 344 -35.25 2.14 -29.95
C TYR A 344 -33.96 2.66 -29.30
N PHE A 345 -33.81 2.52 -27.98
CA PHE A 345 -32.62 2.94 -27.26
C PHE A 345 -31.36 2.21 -27.77
N ILE A 346 -31.44 0.88 -27.90
CA ILE A 346 -30.33 0.02 -28.31
C ILE A 346 -29.99 0.17 -29.80
N ASP A 347 -30.98 0.19 -30.70
CA ASP A 347 -30.73 0.11 -32.15
C ASP A 347 -30.66 1.49 -32.84
N VAL A 348 -31.23 2.54 -32.22
CA VAL A 348 -31.33 3.88 -32.84
C VAL A 348 -30.62 4.93 -32.00
N TYR A 349 -31.01 5.12 -30.73
CA TYR A 349 -30.48 6.20 -29.91
C TYR A 349 -28.98 6.01 -29.63
N ALA A 350 -28.59 4.90 -28.99
CA ALA A 350 -27.21 4.67 -28.60
C ALA A 350 -26.24 4.68 -29.81
N PRO A 351 -26.53 4.03 -30.96
CA PRO A 351 -25.68 4.13 -32.16
C PRO A 351 -25.60 5.55 -32.75
N SER A 352 -26.66 6.38 -32.61
CA SER A 352 -26.63 7.79 -33.05
C SER A 352 -25.71 8.67 -32.18
N ARG A 353 -25.54 8.31 -30.90
CA ARG A 353 -24.60 8.97 -29.96
C ARG A 353 -23.15 8.61 -30.28
N SER A 354 -22.90 7.35 -30.62
CA SER A 354 -21.58 6.84 -31.02
C SER A 354 -21.71 5.49 -31.72
N ALA A 355 -21.08 5.33 -32.88
CA ALA A 355 -21.00 4.05 -33.59
C ALA A 355 -20.25 2.94 -32.81
N ARG A 356 -19.63 3.26 -31.65
CA ARG A 356 -19.03 2.28 -30.73
C ARG A 356 -20.03 1.71 -29.71
N ASN A 357 -21.27 2.20 -29.66
CA ASN A 357 -22.29 1.73 -28.74
C ASN A 357 -22.99 0.49 -29.33
N VAL A 358 -22.41 -0.70 -29.13
CA VAL A 358 -22.89 -1.97 -29.70
C VAL A 358 -23.67 -2.76 -28.65
N LEU A 359 -24.74 -2.16 -28.12
CA LEU A 359 -25.44 -2.69 -26.94
C LEU A 359 -26.18 -4.03 -27.19
N ARG A 360 -26.47 -4.41 -28.45
CA ARG A 360 -26.94 -5.77 -28.81
C ARG A 360 -25.92 -6.89 -28.55
N ALA A 361 -24.66 -6.55 -28.29
CA ALA A 361 -23.62 -7.51 -27.94
C ALA A 361 -23.30 -7.53 -26.43
N PHE A 362 -23.93 -6.67 -25.61
CA PHE A 362 -23.59 -6.49 -24.21
C PHE A 362 -23.84 -7.79 -23.41
N GLU A 363 -22.77 -8.41 -22.94
CA GLU A 363 -22.82 -9.66 -22.17
C GLU A 363 -21.64 -9.75 -21.19
N GLY A 364 -21.79 -10.60 -20.16
CA GLY A 364 -20.75 -10.95 -19.19
C GLY A 364 -20.56 -9.97 -18.03
N PHE A 365 -21.44 -8.97 -17.88
CA PHE A 365 -21.44 -8.03 -16.75
C PHE A 365 -22.38 -8.49 -15.62
N ILE A 366 -22.09 -8.05 -14.39
CA ILE A 366 -22.87 -8.32 -13.17
C ILE A 366 -23.36 -6.99 -12.58
N VAL A 367 -24.50 -6.49 -13.07
CA VAL A 367 -25.08 -5.19 -12.64
C VAL A 367 -26.19 -5.32 -11.58
N ASP A 368 -26.49 -6.55 -11.15
CA ASP A 368 -27.40 -6.86 -10.04
C ASP A 368 -26.83 -8.04 -9.23
N GLY A 369 -27.53 -8.47 -8.18
CA GLY A 369 -27.15 -9.55 -7.29
C GLY A 369 -26.33 -9.08 -6.08
N PRO A 370 -26.31 -9.86 -4.98
CA PRO A 370 -25.60 -9.48 -3.75
C PRO A 370 -24.09 -9.34 -3.92
N GLU A 371 -23.51 -8.38 -3.21
CA GLU A 371 -22.07 -8.17 -3.12
C GLU A 371 -21.62 -8.26 -1.65
N TYR A 372 -20.48 -8.91 -1.41
CA TYR A 372 -19.97 -9.20 -0.08
C TYR A 372 -18.51 -8.76 0.09
N LEU A 373 -18.10 -8.60 1.34
CA LEU A 373 -16.71 -8.44 1.74
C LEU A 373 -16.40 -9.58 2.71
N THR A 374 -15.35 -10.35 2.44
CA THR A 374 -14.99 -11.54 3.24
C THR A 374 -13.56 -11.43 3.74
N VAL A 375 -13.37 -11.75 5.02
CA VAL A 375 -12.08 -11.99 5.67
C VAL A 375 -11.78 -13.49 5.64
N PHE A 376 -10.59 -13.85 5.18
CA PHE A 376 -10.08 -15.22 5.16
C PHE A 376 -8.80 -15.35 5.98
N ASP A 377 -8.70 -16.41 6.77
CA ASP A 377 -7.47 -16.88 7.41
C ASP A 377 -6.43 -17.18 6.32
N GLY A 378 -5.27 -16.51 6.35
CA GLY A 378 -4.32 -16.54 5.23
C GLY A 378 -3.70 -17.90 4.99
N ALA A 379 -3.39 -18.67 6.04
CA ALA A 379 -2.78 -20.00 5.91
C ALA A 379 -3.78 -21.04 5.40
N THR A 380 -4.98 -21.11 5.97
CA THR A 380 -5.95 -22.17 5.67
C THR A 380 -6.94 -21.79 4.58
N GLY A 381 -7.03 -20.52 4.22
CA GLY A 381 -8.08 -19.96 3.36
C GLY A 381 -9.47 -20.09 4.00
N ALA A 382 -9.59 -20.35 5.30
CA ALA A 382 -10.88 -20.48 5.94
C ALA A 382 -11.56 -19.11 6.05
N GLU A 383 -12.83 -19.03 5.63
CA GLU A 383 -13.67 -17.87 5.95
C GLU A 383 -13.71 -17.63 7.46
N LEU A 384 -13.36 -16.41 7.87
CA LEU A 384 -13.49 -15.90 9.23
C LEU A 384 -14.83 -15.16 9.40
N GLU A 385 -15.09 -14.12 8.58
CA GLU A 385 -16.38 -13.44 8.51
C GLU A 385 -16.71 -12.97 7.09
N THR A 386 -18.00 -12.95 6.75
CA THR A 386 -18.53 -12.34 5.52
C THR A 386 -19.61 -11.32 5.88
N VAL A 387 -19.41 -10.07 5.44
CA VAL A 387 -20.36 -8.95 5.57
C VAL A 387 -20.84 -8.49 4.19
N ARG A 388 -21.76 -7.52 4.11
CA ARG A 388 -22.10 -6.87 2.84
C ARG A 388 -20.92 -6.02 2.36
N TYR A 389 -20.72 -5.96 1.06
CA TYR A 389 -19.78 -4.99 0.49
C TYR A 389 -20.39 -3.60 0.56
N GLU A 390 -19.87 -2.75 1.44
CA GLU A 390 -20.02 -1.30 1.31
C GLU A 390 -18.73 -0.74 0.70
N PRO A 391 -18.83 0.23 -0.23
CA PRO A 391 -20.05 0.92 -0.66
C PRO A 391 -20.85 0.13 -1.73
N GLY A 392 -22.15 -0.04 -1.47
CA GLY A 392 -23.06 -0.82 -2.30
C GLY A 392 -23.33 -0.23 -3.70
N ARG A 393 -23.71 -1.11 -4.66
CA ARG A 393 -23.89 -0.78 -6.08
C ARG A 393 -24.91 0.34 -6.36
N GLY A 394 -26.05 0.31 -5.68
CA GLY A 394 -27.17 1.23 -5.92
C GLY A 394 -28.00 0.84 -7.16
N ASP A 395 -27.49 1.11 -8.36
CA ASP A 395 -28.13 0.78 -9.65
C ASP A 395 -27.14 0.22 -10.69
N ASP A 396 -27.59 0.02 -11.92
CA ASP A 396 -26.81 -0.58 -13.02
C ASP A 396 -25.75 0.35 -13.64
N GLY A 397 -25.49 1.51 -13.01
CA GLY A 397 -24.59 2.55 -13.49
C GLY A 397 -25.30 3.80 -13.98
N LEU A 398 -26.64 3.82 -14.03
CA LEU A 398 -27.43 4.98 -14.46
C LEU A 398 -27.14 6.23 -13.62
N LEU A 399 -27.14 6.12 -12.29
CA LEU A 399 -26.75 7.21 -11.37
C LEU A 399 -25.24 7.40 -11.26
N TRP A 400 -24.43 6.41 -11.65
CA TRP A 400 -22.98 6.55 -11.77
C TRP A 400 -22.57 7.27 -13.07
N GLY A 401 -23.49 7.51 -14.00
CA GLY A 401 -23.26 8.28 -15.23
C GLY A 401 -22.75 7.45 -16.41
N ASP A 402 -22.88 6.12 -16.35
CA ASP A 402 -22.42 5.19 -17.38
C ASP A 402 -23.23 5.24 -18.69
N TYR A 403 -24.44 5.80 -18.62
CA TYR A 403 -25.33 6.00 -19.75
C TYR A 403 -25.30 7.45 -20.29
N ALA A 404 -24.73 8.40 -19.55
CA ALA A 404 -24.89 9.83 -19.83
C ALA A 404 -24.03 10.34 -21.01
N MET A 405 -22.82 9.78 -21.12
CA MET A 405 -21.80 10.19 -22.08
C MET A 405 -22.11 9.69 -23.50
N ALA A 406 -21.40 10.22 -24.51
CA ALA A 406 -21.62 9.83 -25.91
C ALA A 406 -21.25 8.36 -26.19
N ARG A 407 -20.23 7.82 -25.49
CA ARG A 407 -20.01 6.38 -25.37
C ARG A 407 -20.81 5.90 -24.15
N ILE A 408 -21.71 4.95 -24.36
CA ILE A 408 -22.57 4.35 -23.33
C ILE A 408 -21.91 3.06 -22.88
N GLU A 409 -21.62 2.94 -21.59
CA GLU A 409 -20.75 1.92 -21.01
C GLU A 409 -21.34 1.39 -19.68
N PRO A 410 -22.47 0.65 -19.71
CA PRO A 410 -23.09 0.13 -18.49
C PRO A 410 -22.11 -0.73 -17.68
N GLY A 411 -22.12 -0.61 -16.36
CA GLY A 411 -21.17 -1.34 -15.51
C GLY A 411 -19.71 -0.84 -15.58
N ASN A 412 -19.45 0.42 -15.95
CA ASN A 412 -18.09 0.98 -16.05
C ASN A 412 -17.69 1.75 -14.78
N ARG A 413 -18.29 2.91 -14.51
CA ARG A 413 -17.95 3.78 -13.37
C ARG A 413 -18.35 3.16 -12.04
N VAL A 414 -19.46 2.40 -12.04
CA VAL A 414 -19.92 1.67 -10.87
C VAL A 414 -18.94 0.57 -10.44
N ASP A 415 -18.30 -0.14 -11.38
CA ASP A 415 -17.38 -1.24 -11.05
C ASP A 415 -15.91 -0.81 -11.16
N ARG A 416 -15.62 0.41 -10.71
CA ARG A 416 -14.26 0.91 -10.46
C ARG A 416 -13.89 0.74 -8.99
N PHE A 417 -13.26 -0.37 -8.64
CA PHE A 417 -12.86 -0.64 -7.26
C PHE A 417 -11.39 -0.29 -7.01
N LEU A 418 -11.07 0.16 -5.79
CA LEU A 418 -9.70 0.28 -5.27
C LEU A 418 -9.63 -0.31 -3.85
N SER A 419 -8.43 -0.64 -3.39
CA SER A 419 -8.18 -1.04 -2.00
C SER A 419 -6.84 -0.54 -1.49
N GLY A 420 -6.67 -0.50 -0.17
CA GLY A 420 -5.37 -0.29 0.46
C GLY A 420 -5.39 -0.65 1.95
N VAL A 421 -4.28 -0.44 2.62
CA VAL A 421 -4.15 -0.52 4.08
C VAL A 421 -3.68 0.84 4.57
N ALA A 422 -4.12 1.28 5.75
CA ALA A 422 -3.62 2.48 6.39
C ALA A 422 -3.65 2.36 7.91
N TYR A 423 -2.68 2.95 8.61
CA TYR A 423 -2.67 3.05 10.07
C TYR A 423 -3.52 4.25 10.53
N LEU A 424 -4.85 4.13 10.38
CA LEU A 424 -5.82 5.20 10.67
C LEU A 424 -5.95 5.57 12.17
N ASP A 425 -5.34 4.81 13.09
CA ASP A 425 -5.19 5.20 14.50
C ASP A 425 -3.72 5.49 14.89
N GLY A 426 -2.80 5.39 13.94
CA GLY A 426 -1.35 5.52 14.15
C GLY A 426 -0.72 4.31 14.85
N THR A 427 -1.38 3.15 14.89
CA THR A 427 -0.89 1.95 15.57
C THR A 427 -1.28 0.62 14.89
N HIS A 428 -2.55 0.41 14.56
CA HIS A 428 -3.08 -0.80 13.95
C HIS A 428 -3.52 -0.56 12.49
N PRO A 429 -3.40 -1.53 11.59
CA PRO A 429 -3.78 -1.38 10.19
C PRO A 429 -5.30 -1.52 9.99
N SER A 430 -5.89 -0.57 9.29
CA SER A 430 -7.28 -0.61 8.80
C SER A 430 -7.31 -1.01 7.32
N ALA A 431 -8.31 -1.79 6.92
CA ALA A 431 -8.58 -2.14 5.52
C ALA A 431 -9.40 -1.05 4.82
N ILE A 432 -8.99 -0.65 3.62
CA ILE A 432 -9.66 0.38 2.81
C ILE A 432 -10.26 -0.28 1.56
N PHE A 433 -11.52 0.02 1.26
CA PHE A 433 -12.18 -0.34 0.00
C PHE A 433 -12.96 0.85 -0.58
N ALA A 434 -12.74 1.16 -1.85
CA ALA A 434 -13.34 2.30 -2.53
C ALA A 434 -14.09 1.90 -3.81
N ARG A 435 -15.13 2.65 -4.17
CA ARG A 435 -15.90 2.47 -5.41
C ARG A 435 -16.15 3.80 -6.12
N GLY A 436 -15.81 3.83 -7.41
CA GLY A 436 -15.95 5.00 -8.28
C GLY A 436 -14.94 6.11 -7.99
N TYR A 437 -14.39 6.72 -9.04
CA TYR A 437 -13.52 7.89 -8.94
C TYR A 437 -13.79 8.95 -10.01
N TYR A 438 -14.43 8.58 -11.12
CA TYR A 438 -14.75 9.52 -12.21
C TYR A 438 -15.93 10.45 -11.91
N THR A 439 -16.89 9.98 -11.12
CA THR A 439 -18.18 10.61 -10.82
C THR A 439 -18.39 10.50 -9.32
N ARG A 440 -19.46 9.86 -8.82
CA ARG A 440 -19.55 9.46 -7.39
C ARG A 440 -18.28 8.74 -6.98
N SER A 441 -17.73 9.16 -5.85
CA SER A 441 -16.53 8.58 -5.24
C SER A 441 -16.82 8.24 -3.80
N THR A 442 -16.45 7.02 -3.40
CA THR A 442 -16.78 6.45 -2.09
C THR A 442 -15.60 5.67 -1.54
N VAL A 443 -15.34 5.78 -0.24
CA VAL A 443 -14.24 5.10 0.47
C VAL A 443 -14.77 4.60 1.83
N ALA A 444 -14.83 3.28 1.99
CA ALA A 444 -15.16 2.60 3.24
C ALA A 444 -13.88 2.09 3.91
N THR A 445 -13.79 2.24 5.23
CA THR A 445 -12.68 1.75 6.04
C THR A 445 -13.15 0.78 7.10
N TYR A 446 -12.36 -0.24 7.41
CA TYR A 446 -12.72 -1.33 8.31
C TYR A 446 -11.56 -1.71 9.23
N ASP A 447 -11.89 -1.97 10.49
CA ASP A 447 -11.00 -2.54 11.49
C ASP A 447 -11.42 -4.01 11.74
N TRP A 448 -10.46 -4.92 11.93
CA TRP A 448 -10.69 -6.35 12.20
C TRP A 448 -10.16 -6.69 13.61
N ASP A 449 -10.98 -7.31 14.45
CA ASP A 449 -10.62 -7.66 15.85
C ASP A 449 -10.36 -9.17 16.07
N GLY A 450 -10.09 -9.90 14.98
CA GLY A 450 -9.99 -11.36 14.97
C GLY A 450 -11.34 -12.09 14.95
N ARG A 451 -12.46 -11.35 14.95
CA ARG A 451 -13.82 -11.92 14.98
C ARG A 451 -14.85 -11.16 14.16
N HIS A 452 -14.76 -9.84 14.12
CA HIS A 452 -15.73 -8.95 13.51
C HIS A 452 -15.07 -7.85 12.70
N LEU A 453 -15.47 -7.75 11.44
CA LEU A 453 -15.06 -6.67 10.54
C LEU A 453 -15.98 -5.46 10.78
N THR A 454 -15.46 -4.45 11.46
CA THR A 454 -16.22 -3.27 11.88
C THR A 454 -15.89 -2.10 10.97
N GLN A 455 -16.88 -1.52 10.29
CA GLN A 455 -16.68 -0.30 9.52
C GLN A 455 -16.31 0.85 10.46
N ARG A 456 -15.15 1.45 10.25
CA ARG A 456 -14.62 2.58 11.01
C ARG A 456 -15.29 3.88 10.57
N TRP A 457 -15.25 4.16 9.26
CA TRP A 457 -16.01 5.25 8.63
C TRP A 457 -16.33 4.94 7.15
N LEU A 458 -17.19 5.77 6.56
CA LEU A 458 -17.54 5.74 5.13
C LEU A 458 -17.65 7.17 4.62
N VAL A 459 -16.83 7.49 3.63
CA VAL A 459 -16.89 8.73 2.84
C VAL A 459 -17.68 8.48 1.57
N ASP A 460 -18.58 9.40 1.22
CA ASP A 460 -19.38 9.35 -0.01
C ASP A 460 -19.63 10.76 -0.55
N SER A 461 -19.12 11.04 -1.75
CA SER A 461 -19.38 12.33 -2.44
C SER A 461 -20.85 12.55 -2.80
N GLY A 462 -21.66 11.50 -2.72
CA GLY A 462 -22.98 11.44 -3.34
C GLY A 462 -22.90 11.33 -4.87
N HIS A 463 -24.04 11.08 -5.49
CA HIS A 463 -24.14 11.03 -6.95
C HIS A 463 -23.99 12.43 -7.56
N VAL A 464 -23.35 12.53 -8.72
CA VAL A 464 -23.32 13.79 -9.48
C VAL A 464 -24.74 14.07 -10.01
N PRO A 465 -25.35 15.22 -9.70
CA PRO A 465 -26.65 15.58 -10.26
C PRO A 465 -26.57 15.62 -11.79
N MET A 466 -27.38 14.78 -12.45
CA MET A 466 -27.56 14.80 -13.91
C MET A 466 -28.96 15.29 -14.25
N THR A 467 -29.09 16.09 -15.31
CA THR A 467 -30.40 16.55 -15.81
C THR A 467 -31.00 15.59 -16.84
N ASN A 468 -30.18 14.69 -17.39
CA ASN A 468 -30.61 13.62 -18.29
C ASN A 468 -29.58 12.48 -18.23
N PRO A 469 -29.91 11.28 -17.72
CA PRO A 469 -28.93 10.21 -17.53
C PRO A 469 -28.50 9.53 -18.84
N PHE A 470 -29.07 9.91 -19.99
CA PHE A 470 -28.69 9.43 -21.33
C PHE A 470 -27.95 10.50 -22.16
N ASN A 471 -27.92 11.76 -21.70
CA ASN A 471 -27.29 12.87 -22.42
C ASN A 471 -26.84 14.00 -21.49
N ASP A 472 -25.76 13.77 -20.75
CA ASP A 472 -25.17 14.76 -19.85
C ASP A 472 -23.66 14.51 -19.65
N GLY A 473 -22.95 15.47 -19.06
CA GLY A 473 -21.53 15.38 -18.72
C GLY A 473 -21.30 15.41 -17.21
N PRO A 474 -21.30 14.26 -16.51
CA PRO A 474 -21.15 14.19 -15.06
C PRO A 474 -19.69 14.34 -14.57
N HIS A 475 -18.69 14.27 -15.46
CA HIS A 475 -17.29 14.49 -15.11
C HIS A 475 -17.02 15.96 -14.75
N GLY A 476 -16.18 16.20 -13.74
CA GLY A 476 -15.76 17.53 -13.31
C GLY A 476 -16.79 18.32 -12.51
N ARG A 477 -17.94 17.72 -12.16
CA ARG A 477 -19.03 18.33 -11.38
C ARG A 477 -19.11 17.73 -9.99
N ASP A 478 -19.57 18.52 -9.03
CA ASP A 478 -19.70 18.11 -7.64
C ASP A 478 -20.79 17.03 -7.47
N GLY A 479 -20.58 16.13 -6.51
CA GLY A 479 -21.60 15.21 -6.04
C GLY A 479 -22.65 15.91 -5.15
N THR A 480 -23.70 15.19 -4.75
CA THR A 480 -24.76 15.76 -3.89
C THR A 480 -24.34 16.02 -2.45
N ASP A 481 -23.24 15.44 -1.97
CA ASP A 481 -22.79 15.67 -0.59
C ASP A 481 -22.09 17.03 -0.43
N PRO A 482 -22.45 17.86 0.56
CA PRO A 482 -21.90 19.21 0.72
C PRO A 482 -20.45 19.26 1.23
N GLU A 483 -19.92 18.17 1.78
CA GLU A 483 -18.55 18.07 2.31
C GLU A 483 -17.67 17.32 1.31
N TYR A 484 -18.10 16.11 0.92
CA TYR A 484 -17.34 15.19 0.07
C TYR A 484 -17.60 15.37 -1.43
N GLY A 485 -18.56 16.22 -1.82
CA GLY A 485 -18.95 16.43 -3.22
C GLY A 485 -17.80 16.86 -4.15
N THR A 486 -16.69 17.38 -3.61
CA THR A 486 -15.49 17.75 -4.39
C THR A 486 -14.53 16.60 -4.68
N LEU A 487 -14.73 15.40 -4.11
CA LEU A 487 -13.94 14.19 -4.41
C LEU A 487 -14.19 13.64 -5.82
N THR A 488 -15.37 13.94 -6.39
CA THR A 488 -15.75 13.47 -7.72
C THR A 488 -14.70 13.82 -8.77
N THR A 489 -14.38 12.88 -9.66
CA THR A 489 -13.34 13.07 -10.69
C THR A 489 -11.90 13.23 -10.14
N GLN A 490 -11.63 13.16 -8.84
CA GLN A 490 -10.28 13.31 -8.28
C GLN A 490 -9.52 11.99 -8.11
N GLY A 491 -10.21 10.89 -7.82
CA GLY A 491 -9.57 9.59 -7.58
C GLY A 491 -8.83 9.04 -8.80
N PHE A 492 -7.77 8.27 -8.56
CA PHE A 492 -6.89 7.73 -9.60
C PHE A 492 -7.19 6.24 -9.84
N HIS A 493 -6.48 5.62 -10.77
CA HIS A 493 -6.40 4.16 -10.88
C HIS A 493 -5.57 3.47 -9.78
N SER A 494 -5.38 4.16 -8.65
CA SER A 494 -4.74 3.70 -7.42
C SER A 494 -5.15 4.65 -6.27
N LEU A 495 -4.78 4.30 -5.03
CA LEU A 495 -4.81 5.16 -3.84
C LEU A 495 -3.54 4.90 -3.02
N SER A 496 -3.18 5.76 -2.07
CA SER A 496 -1.98 5.64 -1.24
C SER A 496 -2.31 6.02 0.20
N ALA A 497 -1.49 5.55 1.15
CA ALA A 497 -1.63 5.86 2.58
C ALA A 497 -0.29 6.34 3.14
N ALA A 498 -0.27 7.52 3.76
CA ALA A 498 0.93 8.15 4.31
C ALA A 498 0.57 9.15 5.41
N ASP A 499 1.48 9.34 6.37
CA ASP A 499 1.43 10.44 7.36
C ASP A 499 1.83 11.72 6.63
N VAL A 500 0.86 12.45 6.07
CA VAL A 500 1.13 13.64 5.26
C VAL A 500 1.16 14.91 6.12
N ASP A 501 0.43 14.94 7.23
CA ASP A 501 0.32 16.13 8.10
C ASP A 501 1.25 16.10 9.34
N GLY A 502 1.77 14.93 9.71
CA GLY A 502 2.75 14.73 10.79
C GLY A 502 2.15 14.45 12.17
N ASP A 503 0.87 14.08 12.28
CA ASP A 503 0.25 13.71 13.57
C ASP A 503 0.63 12.29 14.05
N GLY A 504 1.14 11.43 13.16
CA GLY A 504 1.54 10.04 13.43
C GLY A 504 0.56 8.98 12.92
N ARG A 505 -0.49 9.36 12.20
CA ARG A 505 -1.46 8.48 11.53
C ARG A 505 -1.21 8.44 10.02
N GLN A 506 -2.11 7.83 9.26
CA GLN A 506 -2.00 7.82 7.81
C GLN A 506 -3.29 8.28 7.16
N GLU A 507 -3.15 9.25 6.27
CA GLU A 507 -4.22 9.83 5.48
C GLU A 507 -4.33 9.07 4.16
N ILE A 508 -5.52 9.04 3.56
CA ILE A 508 -5.76 8.37 2.29
C ILE A 508 -5.59 9.37 1.15
N VAL A 509 -4.44 9.32 0.48
CA VAL A 509 -4.19 10.06 -0.76
C VAL A 509 -4.99 9.39 -1.90
N TYR A 510 -6.14 9.97 -2.19
CA TYR A 510 -7.10 9.52 -3.20
C TYR A 510 -6.87 10.26 -4.52
N GLY A 511 -5.66 10.13 -5.08
CA GLY A 511 -5.27 10.78 -6.32
C GLY A 511 -5.13 12.30 -6.18
N SER A 512 -6.06 13.05 -6.75
CA SER A 512 -6.07 14.53 -6.71
C SER A 512 -6.74 15.13 -5.45
N ALA A 513 -7.13 14.30 -4.48
CA ALA A 513 -7.66 14.71 -3.17
C ALA A 513 -7.10 13.80 -2.06
N THR A 514 -7.19 14.25 -0.81
CA THR A 514 -6.71 13.49 0.37
C THR A 514 -7.79 13.50 1.45
N LEU A 515 -8.07 12.32 2.01
CA LEU A 515 -8.95 12.12 3.16
C LEU A 515 -8.12 11.96 4.43
N ASP A 516 -8.58 12.55 5.51
CA ASP A 516 -7.98 12.54 6.84
C ASP A 516 -8.13 11.16 7.53
N ASP A 517 -7.40 10.91 8.63
CA ASP A 517 -7.42 9.63 9.36
C ASP A 517 -8.83 9.26 9.87
N ASP A 518 -9.61 10.29 10.23
CA ASP A 518 -10.96 10.19 10.77
C ASP A 518 -12.07 10.15 9.69
N GLY A 519 -11.68 10.26 8.41
CA GLY A 519 -12.56 10.31 7.26
C GLY A 519 -12.95 11.71 6.79
N GLY A 520 -12.48 12.77 7.45
CA GLY A 520 -12.65 14.15 7.00
C GLY A 520 -12.03 14.40 5.62
N LEU A 521 -12.49 15.43 4.91
CA LEU A 521 -11.85 15.87 3.67
C LEU A 521 -10.72 16.87 3.98
N LEU A 522 -9.48 16.39 4.07
CA LEU A 522 -8.30 17.23 4.31
C LEU A 522 -8.14 18.28 3.19
N TYR A 523 -8.20 17.84 1.92
CA TYR A 523 -8.37 18.73 0.77
C TYR A 523 -8.81 18.00 -0.51
N SER A 524 -9.27 18.80 -1.49
CA SER A 524 -9.44 18.41 -2.88
C SER A 524 -8.75 19.46 -3.76
N SER A 525 -7.79 19.09 -4.61
CA SER A 525 -6.95 20.05 -5.35
C SER A 525 -7.64 20.59 -6.61
N PHE A 526 -7.58 21.91 -6.81
CA PHE A 526 -8.08 22.63 -7.98
C PHE A 526 -7.06 23.67 -8.44
N ASP A 527 -7.01 23.98 -9.74
CA ASP A 527 -6.31 25.15 -10.27
C ASP A 527 -7.06 25.75 -11.49
N GLN A 528 -6.58 26.87 -12.02
CA GLN A 528 -7.14 27.51 -13.20
C GLN A 528 -6.72 26.81 -14.48
N LEU A 529 -7.70 26.55 -15.35
CA LEU A 529 -7.44 26.04 -16.69
C LEU A 529 -6.59 27.05 -17.50
N PRO A 530 -5.45 26.64 -18.09
CA PRO A 530 -4.53 27.55 -18.75
C PRO A 530 -5.01 27.99 -20.14
N ALA A 531 -4.26 28.87 -20.79
CA ALA A 531 -4.51 29.23 -22.19
C ALA A 531 -4.39 28.01 -23.11
N GLY A 532 -5.39 27.79 -23.98
CA GLY A 532 -5.45 26.60 -24.85
C GLY A 532 -6.15 25.38 -24.24
N SER A 533 -6.73 25.51 -23.05
CA SER A 533 -7.72 24.58 -22.48
C SER A 533 -9.12 24.78 -23.06
N THR A 534 -10.08 23.96 -22.61
CA THR A 534 -11.51 24.08 -22.96
C THR A 534 -12.17 25.34 -22.40
N ALA A 535 -11.73 25.86 -21.24
CA ALA A 535 -12.27 27.05 -20.61
C ALA A 535 -11.19 27.87 -19.85
N PRO A 536 -10.30 28.58 -20.55
CA PRO A 536 -9.18 29.30 -19.92
C PRO A 536 -9.61 30.29 -18.83
N GLY A 537 -8.94 30.22 -17.67
CA GLY A 537 -9.21 31.03 -16.49
C GLY A 537 -10.36 30.55 -15.60
N ALA A 538 -11.06 29.47 -15.97
CA ALA A 538 -12.02 28.82 -15.08
C ALA A 538 -11.28 27.92 -14.07
N GLN A 539 -11.75 27.89 -12.82
CA GLN A 539 -11.28 26.93 -11.83
C GLN A 539 -11.75 25.52 -12.22
N ALA A 540 -10.83 24.55 -12.22
CA ALA A 540 -11.12 23.15 -12.44
C ALA A 540 -10.38 22.29 -11.41
N ARG A 541 -10.93 21.10 -11.14
CA ARG A 541 -10.23 20.02 -10.43
C ARG A 541 -8.93 19.70 -11.15
N LEU A 542 -7.89 19.28 -10.43
CA LEU A 542 -6.73 18.68 -11.11
C LEU A 542 -7.14 17.41 -11.85
N GLY A 543 -8.03 16.63 -11.25
CA GLY A 543 -8.75 15.54 -11.89
C GLY A 543 -7.98 14.22 -11.92
N HIS A 544 -8.66 13.21 -12.46
CA HIS A 544 -8.25 11.81 -12.54
C HIS A 544 -6.91 11.59 -13.26
N GLY A 545 -6.21 10.52 -12.89
CA GLY A 545 -4.91 10.14 -13.42
C GLY A 545 -4.56 8.66 -13.29
N ASP A 546 -3.57 8.28 -14.09
CA ASP A 546 -3.08 6.90 -14.26
C ASP A 546 -1.87 6.53 -13.38
N ALA A 547 -1.18 7.53 -12.81
CA ALA A 547 0.00 7.31 -11.97
C ALA A 547 0.18 8.41 -10.92
N MET A 548 0.57 8.00 -9.71
CA MET A 548 0.79 8.86 -8.55
C MET A 548 1.86 8.27 -7.63
N HIS A 549 2.63 9.14 -6.99
CA HIS A 549 3.78 8.78 -6.15
C HIS A 549 3.80 9.69 -4.92
N VAL A 550 3.78 9.11 -3.72
CA VAL A 550 3.78 9.84 -2.44
C VAL A 550 5.09 9.54 -1.72
N ALA A 551 5.97 10.52 -1.55
CA ALA A 551 7.30 10.33 -0.97
C ALA A 551 7.91 11.65 -0.48
N ASP A 552 8.99 11.57 0.30
CA ASP A 552 9.93 12.69 0.54
C ASP A 552 10.76 12.88 -0.75
N ILE A 553 10.28 13.72 -1.67
CA ILE A 553 10.83 13.92 -3.03
C ILE A 553 11.88 15.03 -3.00
N ASP A 554 11.56 16.17 -2.38
CA ASP A 554 12.50 17.25 -2.08
C ASP A 554 12.86 17.24 -0.58
N PRO A 555 13.95 16.58 -0.17
CA PRO A 555 14.33 16.50 1.24
C PRO A 555 14.78 17.86 1.84
N ALA A 556 14.87 18.92 1.04
CA ALA A 556 15.04 20.29 1.54
C ALA A 556 13.71 20.94 1.96
N ARG A 557 12.56 20.39 1.53
CA ARG A 557 11.22 20.71 2.03
C ARG A 557 10.87 19.81 3.23
N PRO A 558 10.30 20.35 4.32
CA PRO A 558 9.69 19.51 5.36
C PRO A 558 8.32 19.01 4.91
N GLY A 559 8.05 17.71 5.09
CA GLY A 559 6.81 17.05 4.71
C GLY A 559 7.05 15.96 3.67
N LEU A 560 5.97 15.54 3.01
CA LEU A 560 5.99 14.67 1.83
C LEU A 560 5.44 15.45 0.63
N GLU A 561 5.75 14.97 -0.57
CA GLU A 561 5.17 15.46 -1.82
C GLU A 561 4.39 14.35 -2.55
N ILE A 562 3.44 14.78 -3.39
CA ILE A 562 2.68 13.92 -4.29
C ILE A 562 2.98 14.32 -5.73
N PHE A 563 3.67 13.46 -6.48
CA PHE A 563 3.85 13.63 -7.92
C PHE A 563 2.74 12.88 -8.68
N THR A 564 2.03 13.58 -9.57
CA THR A 564 0.89 13.05 -10.32
C THR A 564 0.95 13.36 -11.81
N VAL A 565 0.17 12.59 -12.56
CA VAL A 565 -0.16 12.84 -13.98
C VAL A 565 -1.66 12.71 -14.22
N HIS A 566 -2.22 13.42 -15.20
CA HIS A 566 -3.68 13.55 -15.35
C HIS A 566 -4.19 13.19 -16.77
N GLU A 567 -5.33 12.50 -16.83
CA GLU A 567 -5.98 12.05 -18.07
C GLU A 567 -6.81 13.19 -18.73
N GLY A 568 -7.30 14.14 -17.93
CA GLY A 568 -8.33 15.13 -18.30
C GLY A 568 -8.00 16.08 -19.45
N ALA A 569 -6.79 16.02 -20.00
CA ALA A 569 -6.40 16.65 -21.26
C ALA A 569 -6.67 18.16 -21.28
N MET A 570 -7.48 18.64 -22.24
CA MET A 570 -7.83 20.05 -22.35
C MET A 570 -8.76 20.55 -21.23
N SER A 571 -9.26 19.65 -20.37
CA SER A 571 -10.13 19.96 -19.23
C SER A 571 -9.43 19.79 -17.88
N ALA A 572 -8.14 19.47 -17.86
CA ALA A 572 -7.29 19.49 -16.66
C ALA A 572 -6.37 20.72 -16.67
N PRO A 573 -6.07 21.34 -15.52
CA PRO A 573 -5.08 22.42 -15.43
C PRO A 573 -3.67 21.96 -15.82
N TYR A 574 -3.32 20.71 -15.50
CA TYR A 574 -2.01 20.12 -15.72
C TYR A 574 -2.11 18.77 -16.43
N GLY A 575 -1.07 18.40 -17.18
CA GLY A 575 -0.78 17.02 -17.53
C GLY A 575 0.05 16.31 -16.46
N THR A 576 0.86 17.06 -15.70
CA THR A 576 1.65 16.57 -14.56
C THR A 576 1.87 17.67 -13.53
N ALA A 577 1.87 17.31 -12.24
CA ALA A 577 2.06 18.23 -11.13
C ALA A 577 2.81 17.56 -9.97
N LEU A 578 3.65 18.32 -9.28
CA LEU A 578 4.16 18.01 -7.94
C LEU A 578 3.38 18.86 -6.94
N ARG A 579 2.86 18.24 -5.88
CA ARG A 579 2.11 18.91 -4.81
C ARG A 579 2.74 18.65 -3.46
N ASP A 580 2.56 19.59 -2.54
CA ASP A 580 2.70 19.34 -1.11
C ASP A 580 1.62 18.34 -0.65
N ALA A 581 2.01 17.31 0.10
CA ALA A 581 1.10 16.22 0.45
C ALA A 581 0.07 16.61 1.53
N ALA A 582 0.42 17.49 2.46
CA ALA A 582 -0.44 17.93 3.57
C ALA A 582 -1.55 18.90 3.13
N THR A 583 -1.24 19.77 2.16
CA THR A 583 -2.10 20.90 1.77
C THR A 583 -2.68 20.79 0.37
N GLY A 584 -2.10 19.94 -0.49
CA GLY A 584 -2.48 19.83 -1.89
C GLY A 584 -2.08 21.03 -2.76
N GLU A 585 -1.26 21.95 -2.24
CA GLU A 585 -0.69 23.08 -2.98
C GLU A 585 0.21 22.58 -4.12
N VAL A 586 -0.01 23.07 -5.35
CA VAL A 586 0.83 22.74 -6.49
C VAL A 586 2.14 23.51 -6.41
N LEU A 587 3.23 22.80 -6.17
CA LEU A 587 4.59 23.35 -6.07
C LEU A 587 5.11 23.72 -7.46
N PHE A 588 4.90 22.82 -8.43
CA PHE A 588 4.98 23.11 -9.86
C PHE A 588 4.15 22.11 -10.65
N GLY A 589 3.79 22.47 -11.89
CA GLY A 589 3.09 21.60 -12.81
C GLY A 589 3.09 22.18 -14.21
N ALA A 590 2.81 21.36 -15.22
CA ALA A 590 2.80 21.78 -16.61
C ALA A 590 1.60 21.21 -17.37
N TYR A 591 1.06 22.01 -18.29
CA TYR A 591 -0.11 21.66 -19.10
C TYR A 591 0.29 20.89 -20.37
N SER A 592 -0.41 19.77 -20.61
CA SER A 592 -0.20 18.90 -21.78
C SER A 592 -1.19 19.15 -22.92
N GLY A 593 -2.41 19.61 -22.62
CA GLY A 593 -3.55 19.62 -23.53
C GLY A 593 -4.02 18.25 -24.03
N ARG A 594 -3.51 17.16 -23.44
CA ARG A 594 -3.80 15.76 -23.79
C ARG A 594 -3.62 14.85 -22.59
N ASP A 595 -4.15 13.63 -22.66
CA ASP A 595 -3.86 12.58 -21.69
C ASP A 595 -2.34 12.40 -21.48
N THR A 596 -1.94 12.34 -20.21
CA THR A 596 -0.57 12.08 -19.75
C THR A 596 -0.56 10.80 -18.90
N GLY A 597 -0.95 9.66 -19.46
CA GLY A 597 -1.20 8.43 -18.71
C GLY A 597 -0.01 7.70 -18.05
N ARG A 598 1.16 8.34 -17.84
CA ARG A 598 2.32 7.76 -17.13
C ARG A 598 3.19 8.83 -16.45
N GLY A 599 3.59 8.58 -15.20
CA GLY A 599 4.57 9.34 -14.43
C GLY A 599 5.40 8.43 -13.52
N MET A 600 6.57 8.90 -13.08
CA MET A 600 7.49 8.18 -12.19
C MET A 600 8.38 9.16 -11.43
N ILE A 601 8.85 8.74 -10.25
CA ILE A 601 9.88 9.45 -9.46
C ILE A 601 11.06 8.54 -9.13
N GLY A 602 12.20 9.15 -8.82
CA GLY A 602 13.36 8.46 -8.24
C GLY A 602 14.66 9.22 -8.46
N ASP A 603 15.58 9.15 -7.50
CA ASP A 603 16.97 9.57 -7.69
C ASP A 603 17.62 8.65 -8.74
N VAL A 604 17.85 9.18 -9.93
CA VAL A 604 18.63 8.55 -11.00
C VAL A 604 19.93 9.32 -11.28
N ARG A 605 20.20 10.37 -10.49
CA ARG A 605 21.34 11.29 -10.63
C ARG A 605 21.86 11.72 -9.26
N THR A 606 22.86 11.00 -8.79
CA THR A 606 23.66 11.30 -7.58
C THR A 606 24.32 12.70 -7.54
N ASP A 607 24.30 13.46 -8.65
CA ASP A 607 24.80 14.83 -8.75
C ASP A 607 23.72 15.92 -8.63
N VAL A 608 22.47 15.53 -8.38
CA VAL A 608 21.30 16.40 -8.18
C VAL A 608 20.67 16.12 -6.80
N PRO A 609 20.25 17.14 -6.03
CA PRO A 609 19.53 16.93 -4.78
C PRO A 609 18.08 16.48 -5.00
N GLY A 610 17.61 15.55 -4.17
CA GLY A 610 16.24 15.04 -4.17
C GLY A 610 16.03 13.85 -5.11
N MET A 611 14.78 13.48 -5.33
CA MET A 611 14.40 12.50 -6.36
C MET A 611 13.99 13.24 -7.63
N GLU A 612 14.45 12.80 -8.81
CA GLU A 612 13.92 13.31 -10.06
C GLU A 612 12.46 12.90 -10.28
N VAL A 613 11.75 13.69 -11.09
CA VAL A 613 10.38 13.39 -11.54
C VAL A 613 10.31 13.42 -13.06
N TRP A 614 9.50 12.54 -13.66
CA TRP A 614 9.29 12.52 -15.12
C TRP A 614 7.97 11.85 -15.52
N SER A 615 7.49 12.17 -16.73
CA SER A 615 6.19 11.69 -17.22
C SER A 615 6.12 11.60 -18.75
N SER A 616 5.01 11.07 -19.28
CA SER A 616 4.73 10.95 -20.71
C SER A 616 4.31 12.27 -21.39
N MET A 617 4.75 13.40 -20.84
CA MET A 617 4.53 14.74 -21.39
C MET A 617 5.03 14.82 -22.85
N PRO A 618 4.38 15.63 -23.72
CA PRO A 618 4.78 15.73 -25.12
C PRO A 618 6.23 16.17 -25.28
N ALA A 619 7.05 15.40 -26.01
CA ALA A 619 8.46 15.70 -26.17
C ALA A 619 8.70 17.13 -26.71
N GLY A 620 9.44 17.95 -25.96
CA GLY A 620 9.72 19.34 -26.28
C GLY A 620 8.73 20.37 -25.70
N THR A 621 7.77 19.96 -24.86
CA THR A 621 7.00 20.90 -24.02
C THR A 621 7.69 21.19 -22.71
N GLU A 622 7.15 22.18 -21.98
CA GLU A 622 7.38 22.36 -20.55
C GLU A 622 7.14 21.04 -19.80
N ALA A 623 7.96 20.80 -18.77
CA ALA A 623 8.06 19.55 -18.00
C ALA A 623 8.14 18.24 -18.82
N SER A 624 8.68 18.27 -20.03
CA SER A 624 8.98 17.03 -20.78
C SER A 624 10.42 16.57 -20.57
N GLY A 625 10.60 15.27 -20.35
CA GLY A 625 11.89 14.66 -20.02
C GLY A 625 12.05 14.41 -18.52
N LEU A 626 13.28 14.48 -18.02
CA LEU A 626 13.67 14.31 -16.62
C LEU A 626 13.80 15.67 -15.94
N LEU A 627 13.14 15.86 -14.80
CA LEU A 627 13.15 17.09 -14.00
C LEU A 627 13.73 16.83 -12.61
N SER A 628 14.32 17.85 -11.98
CA SER A 628 14.66 17.80 -10.55
C SER A 628 13.42 17.77 -9.66
N ALA A 629 13.61 17.46 -8.37
CA ALA A 629 12.61 17.62 -7.32
C ALA A 629 12.00 19.05 -7.22
N THR A 630 12.68 20.06 -7.79
CA THR A 630 12.27 21.46 -7.83
C THR A 630 11.70 21.91 -9.19
N GLY A 631 11.59 21.01 -10.16
CA GLY A 631 10.97 21.27 -11.47
C GLY A 631 11.92 21.75 -12.59
N ASP A 632 13.23 21.86 -12.34
CA ASP A 632 14.20 22.22 -13.37
C ASP A 632 14.37 21.08 -14.39
N VAL A 633 14.27 21.36 -15.69
CA VAL A 633 14.46 20.34 -16.75
C VAL A 633 15.94 19.97 -16.87
N LEU A 634 16.27 18.75 -16.48
CA LEU A 634 17.63 18.20 -16.44
C LEU A 634 18.04 17.51 -17.75
N SER A 635 17.10 16.85 -18.42
CA SER A 635 17.33 16.09 -19.65
C SER A 635 16.03 15.97 -20.46
N PRO A 636 16.06 16.02 -21.81
CA PRO A 636 14.89 15.78 -22.65
C PRO A 636 14.51 14.29 -22.78
N ALA A 637 15.37 13.38 -22.28
CA ALA A 637 15.12 11.94 -22.21
C ALA A 637 14.83 11.52 -20.76
N ASN A 638 14.09 10.43 -20.58
CA ASN A 638 13.74 9.88 -19.26
C ASN A 638 14.07 8.36 -19.13
N PRO A 639 14.18 7.82 -17.90
CA PRO A 639 14.58 6.43 -17.63
C PRO A 639 13.54 5.33 -17.93
N GLY A 640 12.30 5.67 -18.34
CA GLY A 640 11.17 4.74 -18.42
C GLY A 640 10.12 4.97 -17.33
N THR A 641 8.86 4.67 -17.59
CA THR A 641 7.70 5.14 -16.79
C THR A 641 6.77 3.99 -16.34
N ASN A 642 7.34 2.99 -15.69
CA ASN A 642 6.61 1.79 -15.29
C ASN A 642 6.72 1.47 -13.80
N MET A 643 7.80 0.83 -13.36
CA MET A 643 8.04 0.53 -11.94
C MET A 643 9.45 0.96 -11.55
N SER A 644 9.62 1.63 -10.41
CA SER A 644 10.94 1.79 -9.78
C SER A 644 11.35 0.51 -9.06
N ILE A 645 12.66 0.30 -8.91
CA ILE A 645 13.25 -0.74 -8.07
C ILE A 645 14.59 -0.26 -7.50
N ARG A 646 14.84 -0.54 -6.22
CA ARG A 646 16.12 -0.37 -5.52
C ARG A 646 16.93 -1.65 -5.64
N TRP A 647 17.59 -1.81 -6.79
CA TRP A 647 18.34 -3.01 -7.15
C TRP A 647 19.85 -2.88 -6.90
N ALA A 648 20.41 -1.70 -7.16
CA ALA A 648 21.83 -1.43 -7.06
C ALA A 648 22.31 -1.28 -5.60
N GLY A 649 23.62 -1.42 -5.39
CA GLY A 649 24.23 -1.30 -4.08
C GLY A 649 24.48 0.13 -3.59
N ASP A 650 23.96 1.16 -4.28
CA ASP A 650 24.33 2.57 -4.15
C ASP A 650 23.15 3.54 -3.87
N LEU A 651 21.98 2.99 -3.49
CA LEU A 651 20.72 3.71 -3.20
C LEU A 651 20.09 4.49 -4.37
N THR A 652 20.67 4.46 -5.56
CA THR A 652 20.02 5.02 -6.76
C THR A 652 18.83 4.17 -7.18
N THR A 653 17.92 4.78 -7.92
CA THR A 653 16.72 4.16 -8.48
C THR A 653 17.03 3.52 -9.83
N GLN A 654 16.58 2.28 -10.04
CA GLN A 654 16.53 1.64 -11.35
C GLN A 654 15.08 1.46 -11.78
N ILE A 655 14.85 1.23 -13.07
CA ILE A 655 13.50 1.07 -13.63
C ILE A 655 13.30 -0.34 -14.18
N VAL A 656 12.17 -0.95 -13.83
CA VAL A 656 11.70 -2.20 -14.43
C VAL A 656 10.96 -1.90 -15.73
N ASN A 657 11.54 -2.30 -16.85
CA ASN A 657 10.94 -2.18 -18.17
C ASN A 657 10.45 -3.53 -18.69
N GLY A 658 9.46 -3.51 -19.59
CA GLY A 658 8.79 -4.70 -20.12
C GLY A 658 7.31 -4.43 -20.36
N ALA A 659 6.72 -5.11 -21.34
CA ALA A 659 5.28 -5.10 -21.60
C ALA A 659 4.93 -6.20 -22.61
N GLN A 660 3.71 -6.74 -22.53
CA GLN A 660 3.20 -7.77 -23.45
C GLN A 660 4.17 -8.99 -23.57
N ALA A 661 4.79 -9.17 -24.73
CA ALA A 661 5.74 -10.26 -25.02
C ALA A 661 7.23 -9.82 -24.94
N VAL A 662 7.51 -8.61 -24.45
CA VAL A 662 8.88 -8.11 -24.27
C VAL A 662 9.44 -8.66 -22.95
N THR A 663 10.59 -9.32 -23.02
CA THR A 663 11.34 -9.81 -21.85
C THR A 663 11.60 -8.65 -20.87
N PRO A 664 11.31 -8.81 -19.56
CA PRO A 664 11.53 -7.73 -18.61
C PRO A 664 13.02 -7.42 -18.39
N THR A 665 13.34 -6.16 -18.11
CA THR A 665 14.68 -5.68 -17.77
C THR A 665 14.66 -4.81 -16.51
N ILE A 666 15.78 -4.79 -15.78
CA ILE A 666 16.09 -3.74 -14.81
C ILE A 666 17.16 -2.87 -15.46
N ASP A 667 16.87 -1.58 -15.64
CA ASP A 667 17.73 -0.62 -16.30
C ASP A 667 18.15 0.50 -15.34
N ASP A 668 19.47 0.71 -15.24
CA ASP A 668 20.09 1.84 -14.55
C ASP A 668 20.36 2.97 -15.54
N TRP A 669 20.04 4.20 -15.14
CA TRP A 669 20.17 5.38 -16.00
C TRP A 669 21.59 5.65 -16.53
N THR A 670 22.61 5.25 -15.77
CA THR A 670 24.03 5.52 -16.06
C THR A 670 24.79 4.27 -16.51
N ARG A 671 24.43 3.09 -16.00
CA ARG A 671 25.07 1.79 -16.28
C ARG A 671 24.37 0.98 -17.36
N GLY A 672 23.12 1.30 -17.69
CA GLY A 672 22.28 0.54 -18.62
C GLY A 672 21.67 -0.69 -17.95
N THR A 673 21.31 -1.70 -18.75
CA THR A 673 20.62 -2.92 -18.28
C THR A 673 21.46 -3.72 -17.28
N LEU A 674 21.00 -3.80 -16.03
CA LEU A 674 21.59 -4.61 -14.96
C LEU A 674 21.06 -6.05 -14.95
N LEU A 675 19.81 -6.25 -15.36
CA LEU A 675 19.15 -7.57 -15.44
C LEU A 675 18.35 -7.69 -16.74
N THR A 676 18.41 -8.86 -17.38
CA THR A 676 17.44 -9.29 -18.40
C THR A 676 16.77 -10.58 -17.94
N ALA A 677 15.49 -10.49 -17.58
CA ALA A 677 14.70 -11.54 -16.94
C ALA A 677 14.25 -12.63 -17.94
N SER A 678 15.21 -13.31 -18.55
CA SER A 678 14.98 -14.24 -19.67
C SER A 678 14.06 -15.40 -19.29
N GLY A 679 13.05 -15.65 -20.15
CA GLY A 679 12.04 -16.70 -19.94
C GLY A 679 10.86 -16.30 -19.05
N THR A 680 10.80 -15.03 -18.63
CA THR A 680 9.70 -14.45 -17.84
C THR A 680 8.94 -13.38 -18.63
N LEU A 681 7.78 -12.98 -18.12
CA LEU A 681 6.95 -11.90 -18.70
C LEU A 681 6.37 -11.02 -17.60
N THR A 682 6.15 -9.74 -17.93
CA THR A 682 5.29 -8.82 -17.18
C THR A 682 3.80 -9.11 -17.43
N ASN A 683 2.96 -8.50 -16.60
CA ASN A 683 1.51 -8.65 -16.59
C ASN A 683 0.78 -7.45 -17.23
N ASN A 684 -0.55 -7.53 -17.26
CA ASN A 684 -1.47 -6.41 -17.51
C ASN A 684 -1.25 -5.71 -18.87
N GLY A 685 -0.87 -6.48 -19.89
CA GLY A 685 -0.80 -6.05 -21.29
C GLY A 685 0.21 -4.93 -21.54
N THR A 686 -0.28 -3.74 -21.88
CA THR A 686 0.52 -2.53 -22.11
C THR A 686 0.91 -1.80 -20.82
N LYS A 687 0.27 -2.10 -19.67
CA LYS A 687 0.74 -1.57 -18.38
C LYS A 687 2.15 -2.11 -18.09
N GLY A 688 2.34 -3.43 -18.25
CA GLY A 688 3.65 -4.05 -18.19
C GLY A 688 4.13 -4.23 -16.76
N ASN A 689 3.22 -4.42 -15.81
CA ASN A 689 3.57 -4.50 -14.39
C ASN A 689 4.40 -5.77 -14.11
N PRO A 690 5.41 -5.72 -13.24
CA PRO A 690 5.89 -6.91 -12.55
C PRO A 690 4.75 -7.51 -11.71
N ALA A 691 4.91 -8.74 -11.23
CA ALA A 691 3.92 -9.36 -10.34
C ALA A 691 3.96 -8.70 -8.95
N LEU A 692 5.18 -8.42 -8.46
CA LEU A 692 5.50 -7.64 -7.27
C LEU A 692 6.92 -7.09 -7.40
N VAL A 693 7.18 -5.91 -6.84
CA VAL A 693 8.53 -5.41 -6.48
C VAL A 693 8.50 -5.06 -5.01
N ALA A 694 9.31 -5.73 -4.19
CA ALA A 694 9.38 -5.51 -2.75
C ALA A 694 10.66 -6.11 -2.13
N ASP A 695 11.18 -5.52 -1.05
CA ASP A 695 12.15 -6.16 -0.11
C ASP A 695 11.42 -7.28 0.63
N VAL A 696 11.50 -8.51 0.12
CA VAL A 696 10.85 -9.68 0.73
C VAL A 696 11.87 -10.66 1.29
N LEU A 697 13.12 -10.61 0.84
CA LEU A 697 14.25 -11.39 1.33
C LEU A 697 15.53 -10.55 1.28
N GLY A 698 16.60 -11.04 1.91
CA GLY A 698 17.89 -10.35 1.83
C GLY A 698 17.94 -9.05 2.63
N ASP A 699 18.75 -8.10 2.17
CA ASP A 699 18.89 -6.76 2.74
C ASP A 699 17.87 -5.78 2.14
N TRP A 700 17.97 -4.48 2.46
CA TRP A 700 17.03 -3.40 2.10
C TRP A 700 16.69 -3.21 0.60
N ARG A 701 17.28 -4.02 -0.29
CA ARG A 701 17.09 -3.93 -1.75
C ARG A 701 15.88 -4.75 -2.14
N GLU A 702 15.24 -4.34 -3.22
CA GLU A 702 13.95 -4.90 -3.62
C GLU A 702 14.14 -6.08 -4.59
N GLU A 703 13.42 -7.17 -4.33
CA GLU A 703 13.27 -8.28 -5.28
C GLU A 703 12.34 -7.91 -6.43
N LEU A 704 12.62 -8.49 -7.59
CA LEU A 704 11.71 -8.43 -8.76
C LEU A 704 11.00 -9.78 -8.92
N LEU A 705 9.69 -9.83 -8.67
CA LEU A 705 8.86 -11.00 -8.94
C LEU A 705 8.16 -10.86 -10.30
N VAL A 706 8.38 -11.84 -11.18
CA VAL A 706 7.76 -11.95 -12.50
C VAL A 706 7.41 -13.40 -12.80
N ARG A 707 6.28 -13.65 -13.47
CA ARG A 707 5.91 -15.01 -13.86
C ARG A 707 6.84 -15.58 -14.94
N THR A 708 7.05 -16.88 -14.94
CA THR A 708 7.57 -17.56 -16.15
C THR A 708 6.62 -17.35 -17.32
N ALA A 709 7.11 -17.44 -18.56
CA ALA A 709 6.28 -17.20 -19.74
C ALA A 709 5.03 -18.12 -19.81
N ASP A 710 5.14 -19.34 -19.29
CA ASP A 710 4.07 -20.34 -19.15
C ASP A 710 3.32 -20.30 -17.80
N SER A 711 3.70 -19.40 -16.90
CA SER A 711 3.17 -19.27 -15.53
C SER A 711 3.28 -20.52 -14.64
N THR A 712 4.20 -21.44 -14.94
CA THR A 712 4.48 -22.60 -14.08
C THR A 712 5.31 -22.27 -12.83
N ALA A 713 5.88 -21.06 -12.74
CA ALA A 713 6.47 -20.51 -11.53
C ALA A 713 6.35 -18.98 -11.47
N LEU A 714 6.37 -18.41 -10.26
CA LEU A 714 6.88 -17.05 -10.06
C LEU A 714 8.40 -17.11 -9.96
N ARG A 715 9.10 -16.29 -10.73
CA ARG A 715 10.54 -16.10 -10.59
C ARG A 715 10.80 -14.80 -9.85
N MET A 716 11.37 -14.93 -8.67
CA MET A 716 11.91 -13.86 -7.86
C MET A 716 13.39 -13.67 -8.21
N TYR A 717 13.77 -12.51 -8.72
CA TYR A 717 15.16 -12.14 -8.94
C TYR A 717 15.67 -11.33 -7.74
N LEU A 718 16.89 -11.65 -7.29
CA LEU A 718 17.53 -11.04 -6.12
C LEU A 718 18.84 -10.35 -6.52
N SER A 719 19.13 -9.20 -5.93
CA SER A 719 20.38 -8.48 -6.23
C SER A 719 21.59 -9.16 -5.57
N SER A 720 22.68 -9.26 -6.32
CA SER A 720 23.96 -9.85 -5.85
C SER A 720 25.12 -8.85 -5.85
N GLU A 721 24.83 -7.58 -6.12
CA GLU A 721 25.79 -6.49 -6.00
C GLU A 721 26.12 -6.24 -4.52
N PRO A 722 27.39 -6.19 -4.07
CA PRO A 722 27.70 -5.82 -2.70
C PRO A 722 27.33 -4.35 -2.42
N THR A 723 26.75 -4.07 -1.26
CA THR A 723 26.48 -2.71 -0.80
C THR A 723 27.25 -2.39 0.49
N THR A 724 27.70 -1.14 0.61
CA THR A 724 28.23 -0.55 1.84
C THR A 724 27.16 0.19 2.65
N HIS A 725 25.89 0.08 2.24
CA HIS A 725 24.75 0.66 2.92
C HIS A 725 24.08 -0.35 3.83
N LYS A 726 23.58 0.16 4.96
CA LYS A 726 22.89 -0.60 5.99
C LYS A 726 21.59 0.12 6.31
N LEU A 727 20.48 -0.48 5.95
CA LEU A 727 19.13 -0.01 6.27
C LEU A 727 18.39 -1.19 6.89
N TYR A 728 17.34 -0.90 7.67
CA TYR A 728 16.40 -1.94 8.06
C TYR A 728 15.60 -2.38 6.83
N THR A 729 15.04 -3.59 6.86
CA THR A 729 14.17 -4.09 5.76
C THR A 729 13.01 -3.12 5.53
N LEU A 730 12.77 -2.73 4.28
CA LEU A 730 11.79 -1.71 3.92
C LEU A 730 10.37 -2.09 4.38
N MET A 731 10.08 -3.39 4.55
CA MET A 731 8.81 -3.88 5.12
C MET A 731 8.58 -3.50 6.59
N HIS A 732 9.59 -2.96 7.30
CA HIS A 732 9.43 -2.34 8.62
C HIS A 732 9.28 -0.79 8.55
N ASP A 733 9.24 -0.21 7.36
CA ASP A 733 8.72 1.15 7.14
C ASP A 733 7.19 1.10 6.98
N PRO A 734 6.40 1.78 7.85
CA PRO A 734 4.94 1.66 7.83
C PRO A 734 4.30 2.09 6.51
N GLN A 735 4.84 3.12 5.86
CA GLN A 735 4.34 3.57 4.55
C GLN A 735 4.69 2.54 3.49
N TYR A 736 5.95 2.13 3.38
CA TYR A 736 6.37 1.14 2.39
C TYR A 736 5.61 -0.20 2.50
N ARG A 737 5.31 -0.67 3.72
CA ARG A 737 4.59 -1.94 3.93
C ARG A 737 3.13 -1.87 3.47
N VAL A 738 2.42 -0.75 3.71
CA VAL A 738 1.05 -0.57 3.19
C VAL A 738 1.05 -0.26 1.69
N GLU A 739 2.05 0.48 1.21
CA GLU A 739 2.32 0.71 -0.21
C GLU A 739 2.55 -0.61 -0.98
N THR A 740 3.21 -1.58 -0.34
CA THR A 740 3.42 -2.93 -0.85
C THR A 740 2.11 -3.74 -0.87
N ALA A 741 1.28 -3.65 0.18
CA ALA A 741 -0.04 -4.30 0.23
C ALA A 741 -1.00 -3.77 -0.87
N ARG A 742 -0.98 -2.45 -1.15
CA ARG A 742 -1.79 -1.87 -2.23
C ARG A 742 -1.26 -2.14 -3.63
N GLN A 743 -0.07 -2.73 -3.80
CA GLN A 743 0.63 -2.75 -5.10
C GLN A 743 -0.18 -3.48 -6.19
N GLN A 744 -1.00 -4.47 -5.83
CA GLN A 744 -1.93 -5.16 -6.74
C GLN A 744 -3.13 -4.32 -7.23
N THR A 745 -3.37 -3.15 -6.62
CA THR A 745 -4.61 -2.38 -6.81
C THR A 745 -4.65 -1.72 -8.18
N THR A 746 -5.56 -2.20 -9.04
CA THR A 746 -5.93 -1.66 -10.35
C THR A 746 -4.75 -1.43 -11.29
N TYR A 747 -4.12 -0.24 -11.30
CA TYR A 747 -2.93 0.05 -12.10
C TYR A 747 -1.77 0.20 -11.12
N ASN A 748 -1.05 -0.90 -10.94
CA ASN A 748 0.01 -1.07 -9.94
C ASN A 748 0.99 0.12 -9.98
N GLN A 749 1.16 0.80 -8.84
CA GLN A 749 2.17 1.86 -8.64
C GLN A 749 3.29 1.34 -7.72
N PRO A 750 4.53 1.84 -7.84
CA PRO A 750 5.63 1.45 -6.94
C PRO A 750 5.32 1.74 -5.47
N ALA A 751 6.13 1.17 -4.56
CA ALA A 751 6.06 1.45 -3.13
C ALA A 751 7.15 2.44 -2.69
N TYR A 752 6.78 3.37 -1.82
CA TYR A 752 7.67 4.40 -1.29
C TYR A 752 7.75 4.38 0.24
N THR A 753 8.91 4.76 0.77
CA THR A 753 9.17 4.86 2.21
C THR A 753 8.69 6.17 2.80
N SER A 754 8.39 6.19 4.10
CA SER A 754 8.06 7.40 4.88
C SER A 754 9.22 8.41 5.00
N PHE A 755 10.40 8.04 4.52
CA PHE A 755 11.62 8.85 4.51
C PHE A 755 12.27 8.85 3.13
N HIS A 756 13.11 9.86 2.86
CA HIS A 756 13.86 9.99 1.61
C HIS A 756 14.82 8.80 1.38
N LEU A 757 14.48 7.88 0.47
CA LEU A 757 15.31 6.73 0.07
C LEU A 757 16.01 6.98 -1.28
N ALA A 758 17.21 7.57 -1.22
CA ALA A 758 18.04 7.97 -2.36
C ALA A 758 19.53 8.00 -2.00
N SER A 759 20.42 8.15 -2.98
CA SER A 759 21.88 8.21 -2.80
C SER A 759 22.37 9.39 -1.95
N GLY A 760 21.61 10.49 -1.94
CA GLY A 760 21.89 11.69 -1.14
C GLY A 760 21.31 11.68 0.28
N MET A 761 20.69 10.58 0.73
CA MET A 761 19.89 10.57 1.96
C MET A 761 20.69 10.81 3.25
N ASP A 762 20.04 11.49 4.20
CA ASP A 762 20.52 11.60 5.58
C ASP A 762 19.96 10.44 6.42
N PHE A 763 20.80 9.45 6.72
CA PHE A 763 20.43 8.31 7.57
C PHE A 763 19.93 8.70 8.97
N SER A 764 20.22 9.91 9.47
CA SER A 764 19.70 10.39 10.75
C SER A 764 18.23 10.82 10.72
N ARG A 765 17.63 10.98 9.52
CA ARG A 765 16.19 11.20 9.31
C ARG A 765 15.37 9.91 9.18
N VAL A 766 16.00 8.74 9.11
CA VAL A 766 15.29 7.45 9.00
C VAL A 766 14.56 7.16 10.32
N PRO A 767 13.23 6.89 10.31
CA PRO A 767 12.46 6.64 11.53
C PRO A 767 12.89 5.35 12.25
N LEU A 768 13.58 5.51 13.38
CA LEU A 768 13.91 4.43 14.30
C LEU A 768 12.91 4.40 15.47
N HIS A 769 12.74 3.24 16.12
CA HIS A 769 12.04 3.24 17.40
C HIS A 769 12.79 4.11 18.42
N ALA A 770 12.06 4.72 19.34
CA ALA A 770 12.64 5.42 20.47
C ALA A 770 13.39 4.41 21.36
N ALA A 771 14.69 4.27 21.13
CA ALA A 771 15.55 3.41 21.93
C ALA A 771 15.40 3.77 23.42
N PRO A 772 15.35 2.78 24.33
CA PRO A 772 15.29 3.06 25.76
C PRO A 772 16.40 4.03 26.17
N LEU A 773 16.09 4.99 27.04
CA LEU A 773 17.09 5.96 27.48
C LEU A 773 18.31 5.22 28.09
N PRO A 774 19.55 5.67 27.83
CA PRO A 774 20.74 5.02 28.36
C PRO A 774 20.72 4.93 29.88
N VAL A 775 21.12 3.76 30.39
CA VAL A 775 21.28 3.55 31.84
C VAL A 775 22.43 4.44 32.34
N ALA A 776 22.22 5.12 33.48
CA ALA A 776 23.28 5.90 34.11
C ALA A 776 24.47 5.02 34.52
N ALA A 777 25.68 5.60 34.60
CA ALA A 777 26.92 4.88 34.90
C ALA A 777 26.76 3.91 36.10
N PRO A 778 26.93 2.58 35.90
CA PRO A 778 26.52 1.59 36.88
C PRO A 778 27.48 1.55 38.07
N GLY A 779 26.94 1.21 39.24
CA GLY A 779 27.74 0.83 40.40
C GLY A 779 28.38 -0.54 40.21
N ILE A 780 29.58 -0.74 40.72
CA ILE A 780 30.30 -2.01 40.66
C ILE A 780 31.07 -2.25 41.97
N ARG A 781 31.12 -3.51 42.41
CA ARG A 781 31.91 -3.95 43.57
C ARG A 781 32.46 -5.34 43.34
N SER A 782 33.60 -5.66 43.95
CA SER A 782 34.13 -7.02 44.01
C SER A 782 34.26 -7.49 45.45
N ASP A 783 33.84 -8.72 45.73
CA ASP A 783 33.98 -9.38 47.02
C ASP A 783 34.30 -10.88 46.84
N ARG A 784 34.14 -11.69 47.90
CA ARG A 784 34.45 -13.13 47.86
C ARG A 784 33.49 -13.97 47.01
N THR A 785 32.34 -13.43 46.63
CA THR A 785 31.31 -14.10 45.82
C THR A 785 31.42 -13.76 44.33
N GLY A 786 32.13 -12.70 43.97
CA GLY A 786 32.35 -12.32 42.58
C GLY A 786 32.54 -10.82 42.36
N VAL A 787 32.06 -10.35 41.20
CA VAL A 787 31.87 -8.93 40.89
C VAL A 787 30.38 -8.67 40.72
N THR A 788 29.80 -7.85 41.59
CA THR A 788 28.41 -7.39 41.47
C THR A 788 28.38 -6.05 40.73
N VAL A 789 27.55 -5.96 39.71
CA VAL A 789 27.16 -4.71 39.05
C VAL A 789 25.75 -4.34 39.50
N THR A 790 25.47 -3.06 39.72
CA THR A 790 24.19 -2.51 40.18
C THR A 790 23.82 -1.28 39.36
N TRP A 791 22.56 -1.14 38.97
CA TRP A 791 22.09 0.01 38.18
C TRP A 791 20.69 0.45 38.63
N GLN A 792 20.30 1.63 38.18
CA GLN A 792 18.91 2.10 38.22
C GLN A 792 18.31 1.97 36.82
N PRO A 793 16.98 1.80 36.69
CA PRO A 793 16.33 1.94 35.40
C PRO A 793 16.53 3.37 34.88
N PRO A 794 16.36 3.61 33.56
CA PRO A 794 16.37 4.96 33.01
C PRO A 794 15.31 5.83 33.69
N ALA A 795 15.58 7.14 33.83
CA ALA A 795 14.77 8.04 34.64
C ALA A 795 13.33 8.23 34.10
N GLU A 796 13.18 8.10 32.78
CA GLU A 796 11.93 7.86 32.08
C GLU A 796 12.15 6.57 31.27
N PRO A 797 11.27 5.55 31.39
CA PRO A 797 11.21 4.50 30.38
C PRO A 797 10.92 5.16 29.03
N GLY A 798 11.32 4.51 27.93
CA GLY A 798 10.81 4.90 26.61
C GLY A 798 9.28 4.71 26.54
N THR A 799 8.67 5.00 25.40
CA THR A 799 7.25 4.69 25.18
C THR A 799 6.94 3.19 25.28
N GLU A 800 7.95 2.32 25.23
CA GLU A 800 7.84 0.88 25.47
C GLU A 800 8.40 0.39 26.82
N GLU A 801 7.80 -0.70 27.29
CA GLU A 801 8.25 -1.42 28.49
C GLU A 801 9.61 -2.10 28.27
N LEU A 802 10.47 -2.03 29.28
CA LEU A 802 11.76 -2.74 29.26
C LEU A 802 11.52 -4.24 29.36
N THR A 803 12.17 -5.02 28.51
CA THR A 803 12.22 -6.49 28.57
C THR A 803 13.42 -6.97 29.38
N GLY A 804 14.50 -6.18 29.48
CA GLY A 804 15.66 -6.53 30.30
C GLY A 804 16.84 -5.58 30.21
N TYR A 805 18.00 -6.09 30.61
CA TYR A 805 19.29 -5.39 30.55
C TYR A 805 20.40 -6.33 30.08
N VAL A 806 21.34 -5.82 29.27
CA VAL A 806 22.64 -6.46 29.02
C VAL A 806 23.69 -5.77 29.88
N VAL A 807 24.46 -6.55 30.65
CA VAL A 807 25.50 -6.06 31.54
C VAL A 807 26.85 -6.62 31.10
N THR A 808 27.81 -5.73 30.83
CA THR A 808 29.12 -6.09 30.27
C THR A 808 30.25 -5.65 31.20
N LEU A 809 31.02 -6.60 31.73
CA LEU A 809 32.29 -6.35 32.39
C LEU A 809 33.42 -6.28 31.36
N THR A 810 34.08 -5.12 31.25
CA THR A 810 35.20 -4.89 30.34
C THR A 810 36.52 -4.81 31.13
N PRO A 811 37.56 -5.58 30.76
CA PRO A 811 38.85 -5.53 31.44
C PRO A 811 39.71 -4.36 30.95
N GLU A 812 40.26 -3.57 31.87
CA GLU A 812 41.22 -2.52 31.53
C GLU A 812 42.54 -3.11 30.99
N ARG A 813 42.94 -2.71 29.77
CA ARG A 813 44.27 -3.03 29.23
C ARG A 813 45.33 -2.14 29.89
N GLY A 814 45.97 -2.65 30.94
CA GLY A 814 47.13 -1.98 31.55
C GLY A 814 48.31 -1.82 30.59
N LYS A 815 48.94 -0.64 30.60
CA LYS A 815 50.26 -0.43 29.97
C LYS A 815 51.35 -1.02 30.86
N SER A 816 52.20 -1.91 30.31
CA SER A 816 53.38 -2.55 30.96
C SER A 816 53.06 -3.68 31.96
N ALA A 817 53.76 -4.83 32.01
CA ALA A 817 54.75 -5.45 31.11
C ALA A 817 54.81 -6.97 31.35
N GLY A 818 55.21 -7.73 30.32
CA GLY A 818 55.54 -9.16 30.45
C GLY A 818 55.37 -9.94 29.15
N LYS A 819 56.43 -10.60 28.67
CA LYS A 819 56.34 -11.50 27.50
C LYS A 819 55.59 -12.78 27.88
N GLY A 820 54.35 -12.90 27.43
CA GLY A 820 53.51 -14.09 27.54
C GLY A 820 52.38 -14.00 26.51
N ASN A 821 51.84 -15.13 26.05
CA ASN A 821 51.00 -15.22 24.85
C ASN A 821 49.69 -14.41 24.90
N GLY A 822 49.77 -13.14 24.49
CA GLY A 822 48.96 -12.56 23.41
C GLY A 822 47.45 -12.37 23.59
N HIS A 823 46.80 -12.92 24.62
CA HIS A 823 45.36 -12.75 24.87
C HIS A 823 45.12 -12.36 26.33
N GLY A 824 44.75 -11.10 26.55
CA GLY A 824 44.18 -10.67 27.84
C GLY A 824 42.81 -11.30 28.08
N PRO A 825 42.24 -11.17 29.29
CA PRO A 825 40.86 -11.60 29.54
C PRO A 825 39.91 -10.93 28.54
N LYS A 826 38.92 -11.69 28.05
CA LYS A 826 37.81 -11.16 27.23
C LYS A 826 36.79 -10.45 28.14
N PRO A 827 35.97 -9.54 27.61
CA PRO A 827 34.78 -9.05 28.31
C PRO A 827 33.88 -10.22 28.77
N LEU A 828 33.17 -10.03 29.88
CA LEU A 828 32.17 -10.96 30.39
C LEU A 828 30.81 -10.29 30.27
N VAL A 829 29.84 -10.95 29.64
CA VAL A 829 28.50 -10.39 29.39
C VAL A 829 27.46 -11.29 30.05
N THR A 830 26.40 -10.70 30.59
CA THR A 830 25.23 -11.41 31.12
C THR A 830 23.97 -10.58 30.88
N THR A 831 22.80 -11.22 30.94
CA THR A 831 21.50 -10.52 30.92
C THR A 831 20.82 -10.56 32.27
N ALA A 832 19.93 -9.59 32.49
CA ALA A 832 19.06 -9.50 33.66
C ALA A 832 17.64 -9.09 33.22
N ALA A 833 16.62 -9.52 33.95
CA ALA A 833 15.21 -9.20 33.67
C ALA A 833 14.90 -7.71 33.89
N ALA A 834 13.76 -7.25 33.36
CA ALA A 834 13.30 -5.86 33.43
C ALA A 834 13.20 -5.27 34.85
N ASP A 835 12.87 -6.10 35.84
CA ASP A 835 12.78 -5.76 37.26
C ASP A 835 14.14 -5.78 37.99
N ALA A 836 15.15 -6.41 37.40
CA ALA A 836 16.47 -6.56 38.01
C ALA A 836 17.22 -5.23 38.11
N ARG A 837 17.91 -5.04 39.24
CA ARG A 837 18.75 -3.86 39.53
C ARG A 837 20.20 -4.22 39.84
N SER A 838 20.55 -5.50 39.74
CA SER A 838 21.90 -5.99 39.97
C SER A 838 22.15 -7.37 39.34
N VAL A 839 23.40 -7.67 39.00
CA VAL A 839 23.84 -9.02 38.62
C VAL A 839 25.24 -9.30 39.18
N THR A 840 25.55 -10.55 39.50
CA THR A 840 26.86 -10.94 40.06
C THR A 840 27.56 -11.98 39.19
N PHE A 841 28.76 -11.63 38.72
CA PHE A 841 29.65 -12.51 37.97
C PHE A 841 30.54 -13.27 38.97
N THR A 842 30.34 -14.58 39.10
CA THR A 842 30.99 -15.41 40.14
C THR A 842 32.40 -15.89 39.78
N SER A 843 32.79 -15.83 38.50
CA SER A 843 34.04 -16.41 37.97
C SER A 843 34.91 -15.39 37.21
N VAL A 844 35.05 -14.18 37.74
CA VAL A 844 35.82 -13.11 37.07
C VAL A 844 37.34 -13.32 37.22
N PRO A 845 38.12 -13.32 36.13
CA PRO A 845 39.58 -13.42 36.21
C PRO A 845 40.23 -12.25 36.98
N ALA A 846 41.34 -12.53 37.66
CA ALA A 846 42.09 -11.51 38.37
C ALA A 846 42.59 -10.41 37.41
N GLY A 847 42.28 -9.15 37.72
CA GLY A 847 42.48 -8.02 36.81
C GLY A 847 41.74 -6.75 37.27
N ARG A 848 41.79 -5.72 36.44
CA ARG A 848 41.01 -4.47 36.59
C ARG A 848 39.82 -4.51 35.63
N TRP A 849 38.62 -4.22 36.14
CA TRP A 849 37.37 -4.34 35.41
C TRP A 849 36.46 -3.13 35.63
N SER A 850 35.85 -2.64 34.57
CA SER A 850 34.71 -1.71 34.59
C SER A 850 33.44 -2.42 34.08
N ALA A 851 32.27 -1.86 34.32
CA ALA A 851 30.99 -2.34 33.81
C ALA A 851 30.31 -1.28 32.94
N THR A 852 29.57 -1.74 31.92
CA THR A 852 28.51 -0.96 31.27
C THR A 852 27.19 -1.72 31.35
N VAL A 853 26.07 -1.00 31.25
CA VAL A 853 24.71 -1.56 31.16
C VAL A 853 24.01 -0.97 29.95
N VAL A 854 23.29 -1.82 29.22
CA VAL A 854 22.35 -1.48 28.15
C VAL A 854 20.95 -1.88 28.63
N ALA A 855 19.97 -1.00 28.50
CA ALA A 855 18.56 -1.33 28.67
C ALA A 855 17.98 -1.89 27.36
N VAL A 856 17.02 -2.80 27.46
CA VAL A 856 16.41 -3.50 26.30
C VAL A 856 14.88 -3.46 26.44
N SER A 857 14.17 -3.21 25.35
CA SER A 857 12.70 -3.23 25.18
C SER A 857 12.32 -4.09 23.95
N GLY A 858 11.05 -4.09 23.52
CA GLY A 858 10.65 -4.67 22.22
C GLY A 858 11.22 -3.87 21.04
N ALA A 859 11.14 -2.55 21.15
CA ALA A 859 11.71 -1.53 20.26
C ALA A 859 13.24 -1.55 20.10
N GLY A 860 13.97 -2.36 20.86
CA GLY A 860 15.42 -2.51 20.73
C GLY A 860 16.21 -2.18 21.99
N SER A 861 17.42 -1.66 21.83
CA SER A 861 18.40 -1.48 22.91
C SER A 861 18.89 -0.05 23.05
N SER A 862 19.12 0.39 24.30
CA SER A 862 19.76 1.67 24.59
C SER A 862 21.22 1.69 24.10
N ALA A 863 21.78 2.88 23.93
CA ALA A 863 23.23 3.02 23.96
C ALA A 863 23.79 2.47 25.29
N ALA A 864 25.01 1.95 25.27
CA ALA A 864 25.67 1.50 26.49
C ALA A 864 25.90 2.68 27.45
N SER A 865 25.67 2.45 28.74
CA SER A 865 26.00 3.41 29.79
C SER A 865 27.45 3.89 29.71
N ASP A 866 27.72 5.07 30.28
CA ASP A 866 29.08 5.43 30.67
C ASP A 866 29.71 4.29 31.51
N PRO A 867 31.02 4.00 31.36
CA PRO A 867 31.68 2.97 32.15
C PRO A 867 31.66 3.28 33.64
N SER A 868 31.43 2.24 34.45
CA SER A 868 31.60 2.32 35.90
C SER A 868 33.03 2.70 36.30
N ALA A 869 33.20 3.11 37.56
CA ALA A 869 34.51 3.08 38.21
C ALA A 869 35.15 1.68 38.13
N THR A 870 36.49 1.60 38.15
CA THR A 870 37.20 0.32 37.99
C THR A 870 37.37 -0.43 39.31
N VAL A 871 37.02 -1.72 39.36
CA VAL A 871 37.33 -2.62 40.48
C VAL A 871 38.54 -3.50 40.20
N VAL A 872 39.24 -3.91 41.27
CA VAL A 872 40.37 -4.85 41.20
C VAL A 872 39.93 -6.21 41.73
N VAL A 873 39.90 -7.21 40.86
CA VAL A 873 39.69 -8.61 41.25
C VAL A 873 41.05 -9.23 41.55
N THR A 874 41.27 -9.63 42.80
CA THR A 874 42.50 -10.33 43.20
C THR A 874 42.31 -11.84 43.18
N LYS A 875 43.30 -12.59 42.68
CA LYS A 875 43.33 -14.05 42.82
C LYS A 875 43.18 -14.43 44.30
N SER A 876 42.18 -15.23 44.63
CA SER A 876 42.07 -15.81 45.97
C SER A 876 43.32 -16.65 46.24
N ARG A 877 43.99 -16.38 47.37
CA ARG A 877 45.00 -17.28 47.91
C ARG A 877 44.27 -18.46 48.56
N GLY A 878 44.00 -19.49 47.76
CA GLY A 878 43.83 -20.86 48.26
C GLY A 878 45.19 -21.44 48.61
#